data_AF-A0A9N7RNV2-F1
#
_entry.id   AF-A0A9N7RNV2-F1
#
_cell.length_a   1.000
_cell.length_b   1.000
_cell.length_c   1.000
_cell.angle_alpha   90.00
_cell.angle_beta   90.00
_cell.angle_gamma   90.00
#
_symmetry.space_group_name_H-M   'P 1'
#
loop_
_entity.id
_entity.type
_entity.pdbx_description
1 polymer ?
#
loop_
_entity_poly.entity_id
_entity_poly.type
_entity_poly.pdbx_seq_one_letter_code
_entity_poly.pdbx_strand_id
1 'polypeptide(L)'
;MGAADAVRRVASKGAGAFAEDGKKTEAIVLAADGMIWTGSSSGLLIQWDGNGNRLQEITHHPCGILCFCSYGSRIWIGYVSGMVQIMDLDGNLIAGWVAHNGPVIKLVVGDGSVFSLATHGGIRGWNVSSPAPMDNILRVELAKKEQDYTRLENIRILVGTWNVGQGRASHDALMSWIGSTLPDVGIVVIGLQEVEMGAGFLAMSAAKETVGLEGSSIGQWWQDHIGKALDEESTFERVGSRQLAGLMIAIWVRKTLRTHVGDLDVAAVACGLGRAIGNKGGVGLRLRVFDRIMCFTNCHLAAHLEAVNRRNADFDHIYRTMTFTRSSNLLNNAAGMLRYLYLSCSLVFSTYLFWMLYSCGLPWVLSIAAGVSTAAQTLRGADVTTVNPDEGRPDLAEADLVIFFGDFNYRLFGISYDEARDFVSQRSFDWLREKDQLRAEMKAGKVFQGMREALVRFPPTYKFEKGKPGLGGYDSGEKKRIPAWCDRVLYRDNRASPMEPCSLECPVVASILLYDARMDVIESDHKPVRCKFNLEIARVDRSIRRHAMGELLRSNDDIKSSFEALRFVPETTVSTNRIVLQNQDKFSLKITNRSGQDMVFYQIVCEGQSTISEDEVASEYHPRGSLGFPRWLENIHKHARKRVLSIQPIPR
;
A
#
# COMPACT_ATOMS: atom_id res chain seq x y z
N MET A 1 44.58 -11.06 18.25
CA MET A 1 43.58 -10.10 18.78
C MET A 1 42.38 -10.14 17.86
N GLY A 2 41.24 -10.65 18.36
CA GLY A 2 40.15 -11.17 17.51
C GLY A 2 39.09 -10.14 17.12
N ALA A 3 38.41 -10.40 16.00
CA ALA A 3 37.36 -9.58 15.40
C ALA A 3 36.23 -9.18 16.38
N ALA A 4 36.00 -9.94 17.46
CA ALA A 4 35.00 -9.66 18.48
C ALA A 4 35.24 -8.34 19.26
N ASP A 5 36.50 -7.95 19.49
CA ASP A 5 36.82 -6.71 20.22
C ASP A 5 36.72 -5.45 19.34
N ALA A 6 36.89 -5.62 18.03
CA ALA A 6 36.66 -4.55 17.06
C ALA A 6 35.15 -4.25 16.93
N VAL A 7 34.30 -5.29 16.95
CA VAL A 7 32.83 -5.11 16.93
C VAL A 7 32.32 -4.44 18.21
N ARG A 8 32.89 -4.75 19.38
CA ARG A 8 32.52 -4.09 20.65
C ARG A 8 32.83 -2.59 20.69
N ARG A 9 33.99 -2.17 20.17
CA ARG A 9 34.37 -0.74 20.12
C ARG A 9 33.58 0.08 19.10
N VAL A 10 33.07 -0.55 18.04
CA VAL A 10 32.16 0.10 17.08
C VAL A 10 30.74 0.20 17.66
N ALA A 11 30.28 -0.80 18.41
CA ALA A 11 28.97 -0.76 19.08
C ALA A 11 28.91 0.28 20.21
N SER A 12 30.00 0.54 20.93
CA SER A 12 30.02 1.47 22.06
C SER A 12 30.21 2.95 21.69
N LYS A 13 30.65 3.28 20.46
CA LYS A 13 30.80 4.67 19.99
C LYS A 13 29.56 5.23 19.26
N GLY A 14 28.58 4.39 18.95
CA GLY A 14 27.35 4.80 18.24
C GLY A 14 26.17 5.18 19.16
N ALA A 15 26.25 4.92 20.46
CA ALA A 15 25.10 5.02 21.36
C ALA A 15 24.80 6.44 21.90
N GLY A 16 25.61 7.46 21.56
CA GLY A 16 25.46 8.82 22.10
C GLY A 16 25.18 9.92 21.08
N ALA A 17 25.24 9.65 19.76
CA ALA A 17 25.28 10.71 18.74
C ALA A 17 24.15 10.67 17.69
N PHE A 18 23.24 9.68 17.73
CA PHE A 18 22.18 9.51 16.72
C PHE A 18 20.74 9.60 17.27
N ALA A 19 20.55 10.22 18.43
CA ALA A 19 19.22 10.43 18.99
C ALA A 19 18.45 11.64 18.37
N GLU A 20 19.01 12.34 17.39
CA GLU A 20 18.40 13.58 16.84
C GLU A 20 17.66 13.43 15.49
N ASP A 21 17.72 12.28 14.81
CA ASP A 21 17.13 12.10 13.46
C ASP A 21 15.58 12.14 13.43
N GLY A 22 14.92 12.11 14.60
CA GLY A 22 13.47 12.21 14.73
C GLY A 22 12.88 13.61 14.53
N LYS A 23 13.70 14.62 14.22
CA LYS A 23 13.28 16.03 14.11
C LYS A 23 13.50 16.67 12.73
N LYS A 24 13.73 15.86 11.68
CA LYS A 24 13.84 16.43 10.33
C LYS A 24 12.49 16.99 9.88
N THR A 25 12.43 18.32 9.69
CA THR A 25 11.27 19.00 9.10
C THR A 25 11.18 18.65 7.62
N GLU A 26 10.06 18.07 7.20
CA GLU A 26 9.79 17.63 5.83
C GLU A 26 8.81 18.56 5.09
N ALA A 27 7.94 19.26 5.83
CA ALA A 27 6.93 20.12 5.25
C ALA A 27 6.70 21.39 6.09
N ILE A 28 6.26 22.46 5.42
CA ILE A 28 5.98 23.78 6.02
C ILE A 28 4.77 24.42 5.33
N VAL A 29 3.96 25.18 6.08
CA VAL A 29 2.84 25.96 5.55
C VAL A 29 2.65 27.25 6.33
N LEU A 30 2.23 28.30 5.62
CA LEU A 30 1.74 29.53 6.23
C LEU A 30 0.21 29.43 6.41
N ALA A 31 -0.26 29.56 7.64
CA ALA A 31 -1.67 29.55 7.97
C ALA A 31 -2.29 30.96 7.83
N ALA A 32 -3.62 31.04 7.81
CA ALA A 32 -4.34 32.29 7.52
C ALA A 32 -4.24 33.35 8.63
N ASP A 33 -3.91 32.94 9.86
CA ASP A 33 -3.58 33.81 10.99
C ASP A 33 -2.13 34.36 10.92
N GLY A 34 -1.36 33.97 9.91
CA GLY A 34 0.04 34.36 9.74
C GLY A 34 1.03 33.50 10.51
N MET A 35 0.56 32.46 11.21
CA MET A 35 1.44 31.50 11.87
C MET A 35 2.03 30.51 10.87
N ILE A 36 3.23 30.04 11.17
CA ILE A 36 3.92 29.04 10.36
C ILE A 36 3.76 27.69 11.04
N TRP A 37 3.43 26.66 10.28
CA TRP A 37 3.35 25.29 10.75
C TRP A 37 4.36 24.43 10.03
N THR A 38 5.07 23.58 10.77
CA THR A 38 6.04 22.63 10.20
C THR A 38 5.72 21.21 10.64
N GLY A 39 5.95 20.25 9.75
CA GLY A 39 5.76 18.82 10.00
C GLY A 39 7.05 18.04 9.84
N SER A 40 7.29 17.04 10.69
CA SER A 40 8.50 16.22 10.67
C SER A 40 8.28 14.81 10.10
N SER A 41 9.39 14.10 9.87
CA SER A 41 9.43 12.66 9.56
C SER A 41 8.85 11.76 10.66
N SER A 42 8.74 12.24 11.90
CA SER A 42 8.16 11.52 13.06
C SER A 42 6.68 11.83 13.29
N GLY A 43 6.06 12.66 12.45
CA GLY A 43 4.66 13.08 12.61
C GLY A 43 4.47 14.26 13.57
N LEU A 44 5.56 14.86 14.06
CA LEU A 44 5.54 16.04 14.93
C LEU A 44 5.14 17.29 14.14
N LEU A 45 4.13 18.00 14.62
CA LEU A 45 3.70 19.33 14.19
C LEU A 45 4.28 20.38 15.13
N ILE A 46 4.82 21.46 14.58
CA ILE A 46 5.32 22.60 15.36
C ILE A 46 4.74 23.88 14.79
N GLN A 47 4.16 24.71 15.66
CA GLN A 47 3.70 26.05 15.31
C GLN A 47 4.76 27.09 15.66
N TRP A 48 4.93 28.07 14.78
CA TRP A 48 5.89 29.16 14.90
C TRP A 48 5.20 30.50 14.65
N ASP A 49 5.65 31.53 15.36
CA ASP A 49 5.25 32.91 15.06
C ASP A 49 6.00 33.47 13.84
N GLY A 50 5.59 34.65 13.38
CA GLY A 50 6.23 35.34 12.25
C GLY A 50 7.68 35.79 12.52
N ASN A 51 8.15 35.72 13.77
CA ASN A 51 9.53 36.01 14.15
C ASN A 51 10.39 34.74 14.23
N GLY A 52 9.81 33.56 14.00
CA GLY A 52 10.49 32.27 14.07
C GLY A 52 10.59 31.68 15.48
N ASN A 53 9.83 32.18 16.46
CA ASN A 53 9.73 31.57 17.79
C ASN A 53 8.78 30.38 17.76
N ARG A 54 9.15 29.28 18.43
CA ARG A 54 8.27 28.12 18.60
C ARG A 54 7.20 28.41 19.63
N LEU A 55 5.96 28.11 19.30
CA LEU A 55 4.80 28.34 20.16
C LEU A 55 4.30 27.04 20.78
N GLN A 56 4.11 26.00 19.96
CA GLN A 56 3.60 24.71 20.42
C GLN A 56 4.08 23.54 19.56
N GLU A 57 4.08 22.34 20.15
CA GLU A 57 4.42 21.07 19.52
C GLU A 57 3.30 20.05 19.76
N ILE A 58 2.82 19.40 18.69
CA ILE A 58 1.65 18.51 18.71
C ILE A 58 1.92 17.27 17.87
N THR A 59 1.40 16.11 18.27
CA THR A 59 1.46 14.88 17.47
C THR A 59 0.08 14.23 17.41
N HIS A 60 -0.55 14.25 16.24
CA HIS A 60 -1.86 13.60 16.00
C HIS A 60 -1.76 12.24 15.33
N HIS A 61 -0.62 11.95 14.68
CA HIS A 61 -0.41 10.72 13.93
C HIS A 61 1.08 10.35 13.96
N PRO A 62 1.43 9.06 14.13
CA PRO A 62 2.83 8.65 14.36
C PRO A 62 3.67 8.59 13.07
N CYS A 63 3.04 8.64 11.90
CA CYS A 63 3.76 8.62 10.62
C CYS A 63 4.18 10.02 10.17
N GLY A 64 5.29 10.10 9.42
CA GLY A 64 5.83 11.36 8.91
C GLY A 64 4.87 12.17 8.04
N ILE A 65 4.97 13.49 8.18
CA ILE A 65 4.19 14.48 7.44
C ILE A 65 4.97 14.86 6.18
N LEU A 66 4.33 14.84 5.01
CA LEU A 66 4.98 15.08 3.73
C LEU A 66 4.54 16.37 3.06
N CYS A 67 3.31 16.82 3.30
CA CYS A 67 2.82 18.06 2.72
C CYS A 67 1.70 18.68 3.55
N PHE A 68 1.45 19.96 3.29
CA PHE A 68 0.36 20.73 3.86
C PHE A 68 -0.36 21.52 2.78
N CYS A 69 -1.60 21.92 3.06
CA CYS A 69 -2.15 23.15 2.50
C CYS A 69 -3.06 23.82 3.54
N SER A 70 -3.20 25.14 3.47
CA SER A 70 -4.10 25.92 4.32
C SER A 70 -5.21 26.55 3.47
N TYR A 71 -6.42 26.61 4.03
CA TYR A 71 -7.54 27.35 3.46
C TYR A 71 -8.46 27.83 4.59
N GLY A 72 -8.68 29.14 4.67
CA GLY A 72 -9.42 29.74 5.79
C GLY A 72 -8.80 29.37 7.13
N SER A 73 -9.63 28.92 8.08
CA SER A 73 -9.20 28.47 9.41
C SER A 73 -8.76 27.01 9.48
N ARG A 74 -8.59 26.32 8.34
CA ARG A 74 -8.29 24.90 8.28
C ARG A 74 -6.91 24.64 7.68
N ILE A 75 -6.17 23.74 8.32
CA ILE A 75 -4.89 23.24 7.84
C ILE A 75 -5.04 21.76 7.52
N TRP A 76 -4.78 21.42 6.25
CA TRP A 76 -4.83 20.06 5.74
C TRP A 76 -3.42 19.49 5.73
N ILE A 77 -3.29 18.23 6.17
CA ILE A 77 -2.01 17.57 6.42
C ILE A 77 -2.00 16.25 5.67
N GLY A 78 -0.98 16.04 4.83
CA GLY A 78 -0.77 14.80 4.08
C GLY A 78 0.36 13.97 4.68
N TYR A 79 0.08 12.71 5.00
CA TYR A 79 1.01 11.80 5.67
C TYR A 79 1.63 10.77 4.71
N VAL A 80 2.77 10.23 5.12
CA VAL A 80 3.43 9.10 4.43
C VAL A 80 2.58 7.83 4.43
N SER A 81 1.69 7.67 5.41
CA SER A 81 0.73 6.55 5.49
C SER A 81 -0.38 6.62 4.43
N GLY A 82 -0.53 7.76 3.74
CA GLY A 82 -1.67 8.02 2.86
C GLY A 82 -2.91 8.58 3.55
N MET A 83 -2.81 8.83 4.86
CA MET A 83 -3.82 9.57 5.60
C MET A 83 -3.80 11.05 5.21
N VAL A 84 -4.98 11.67 5.23
CA VAL A 84 -5.15 13.12 5.29
C VAL A 84 -5.83 13.46 6.59
N GLN A 85 -5.31 14.45 7.31
CA GLN A 85 -5.95 15.04 8.48
C GLN A 85 -6.23 16.53 8.26
N ILE A 86 -7.21 17.04 8.99
CA ILE A 86 -7.53 18.46 9.04
C ILE A 86 -7.45 18.90 10.50
N MET A 87 -6.78 20.01 10.74
CA MET A 87 -6.78 20.71 12.02
C MET A 87 -7.25 22.16 11.88
N ASP A 88 -7.66 22.76 12.99
CA ASP A 88 -7.88 24.20 13.10
C ASP A 88 -6.55 24.96 13.31
N LEU A 89 -6.63 26.29 13.41
CA LEU A 89 -5.46 27.17 13.60
C LEU A 89 -4.84 27.04 15.00
N ASP A 90 -5.59 26.55 15.98
CA ASP A 90 -5.13 26.31 17.34
C ASP A 90 -4.39 24.95 17.46
N GLY A 91 -4.48 24.11 16.42
CA GLY A 91 -3.83 22.80 16.35
C GLY A 91 -4.73 21.64 16.78
N ASN A 92 -6.04 21.86 16.99
CA ASN A 92 -6.97 20.79 17.32
C ASN A 92 -7.35 19.99 16.07
N LEU A 93 -7.36 18.66 16.20
CA LEU A 93 -7.75 17.77 15.11
C LEU A 93 -9.27 17.85 14.87
N ILE A 94 -9.66 18.19 13.64
CA ILE A 94 -11.05 18.21 13.19
C ILE A 94 -11.46 16.83 12.67
N ALA A 95 -10.63 16.23 11.82
CA ALA A 95 -10.91 14.92 11.22
C ALA A 95 -9.67 14.29 10.59
N GLY A 96 -9.74 12.98 10.35
CA GLY A 96 -8.74 12.23 9.60
C GLY A 96 -9.32 11.02 8.89
N TRP A 97 -8.81 10.70 7.71
CA TRP A 97 -9.20 9.51 6.95
C TRP A 97 -8.07 9.03 6.03
N VAL A 98 -8.13 7.76 5.64
CA VAL A 98 -7.22 7.20 4.63
C VAL A 98 -7.61 7.74 3.25
N ALA A 99 -6.97 8.83 2.86
CA ALA A 99 -7.23 9.53 1.61
C ALA A 99 -6.72 8.74 0.42
N HIS A 100 -5.51 8.22 0.50
CA HIS A 100 -4.93 7.34 -0.50
C HIS A 100 -4.47 6.09 0.19
N ASN A 101 -4.37 4.99 -0.55
CA ASN A 101 -3.55 3.92 -0.01
C ASN A 101 -2.10 4.42 0.06
N GLY A 102 -1.68 5.42 -0.76
CA GLY A 102 -0.39 6.10 -1.11
C GLY A 102 0.16 7.18 -0.20
N PRO A 103 1.49 7.35 0.08
CA PRO A 103 2.00 8.60 0.65
C PRO A 103 1.43 9.83 -0.07
N VAL A 104 0.83 10.75 0.67
CA VAL A 104 0.28 11.98 0.12
C VAL A 104 1.41 12.99 -0.03
N ILE A 105 1.87 13.16 -1.26
CA ILE A 105 3.07 13.96 -1.56
C ILE A 105 2.75 15.42 -1.87
N LYS A 106 1.48 15.72 -2.18
CA LYS A 106 1.08 17.10 -2.42
C LYS A 106 -0.40 17.30 -2.11
N LEU A 107 -0.71 18.46 -1.54
CA LEU A 107 -2.06 18.98 -1.39
C LEU A 107 -2.13 20.33 -2.11
N VAL A 108 -3.21 20.58 -2.83
CA VAL A 108 -3.46 21.86 -3.51
C VAL A 108 -4.91 22.26 -3.35
N VAL A 109 -5.16 23.55 -3.19
CA VAL A 109 -6.51 24.11 -3.11
C VAL A 109 -6.88 24.68 -4.48
N GLY A 110 -8.07 24.37 -4.98
CA GLY A 110 -8.61 24.92 -6.22
C GLY A 110 -10.14 24.81 -6.26
N ASP A 111 -10.80 25.89 -6.68
CA ASP A 111 -12.25 25.95 -6.89
C ASP A 111 -13.09 25.41 -5.70
N GLY A 112 -12.80 25.91 -4.49
CA GLY A 112 -13.50 25.49 -3.26
C GLY A 112 -13.25 24.02 -2.86
N SER A 113 -12.23 23.38 -3.43
CA SER A 113 -11.86 22.00 -3.12
C SER A 113 -10.37 21.87 -2.80
N VAL A 114 -10.04 20.91 -1.93
CA VAL A 114 -8.67 20.45 -1.70
C VAL A 114 -8.44 19.17 -2.48
N PHE A 115 -7.37 19.13 -3.27
CA PHE A 115 -6.94 17.95 -4.02
C PHE A 115 -5.64 17.40 -3.45
N SER A 116 -5.58 16.09 -3.25
CA SER A 116 -4.38 15.36 -2.88
C SER A 116 -3.80 14.62 -4.07
N LEU A 117 -2.49 14.60 -4.17
CA LEU A 117 -1.70 13.75 -5.06
C LEU A 117 -0.92 12.76 -4.22
N ALA A 118 -1.01 11.48 -4.57
CA ALA A 118 -0.20 10.43 -3.96
C ALA A 118 0.93 9.95 -4.89
N THR A 119 1.93 9.27 -4.33
CA THR A 119 3.06 8.69 -5.08
C THR A 119 2.65 7.75 -6.21
N HIS A 120 1.50 7.08 -6.08
CA HIS A 120 0.96 6.21 -7.14
C HIS A 120 0.29 7.00 -8.28
N GLY A 121 0.43 8.33 -8.32
CA GLY A 121 -0.12 9.21 -9.36
C GLY A 121 -1.62 9.49 -9.24
N GLY A 122 -2.30 8.91 -8.25
CA GLY A 122 -3.74 9.14 -8.08
C GLY A 122 -4.02 10.49 -7.46
N ILE A 123 -5.12 11.10 -7.91
CA ILE A 123 -5.62 12.39 -7.42
C ILE A 123 -7.00 12.17 -6.80
N ARG A 124 -7.26 12.76 -5.63
CA ARG A 124 -8.57 12.78 -4.96
C ARG A 124 -8.89 14.19 -4.50
N GLY A 125 -10.16 14.53 -4.39
CA GLY A 125 -10.60 15.88 -4.05
C GLY A 125 -11.77 15.87 -3.06
N TRP A 126 -11.78 16.85 -2.17
CA TRP A 126 -12.84 17.11 -1.18
C TRP A 126 -13.19 18.58 -1.18
N ASN A 127 -14.42 18.92 -0.83
CA ASN A 127 -14.77 20.32 -0.60
C ASN A 127 -13.96 20.86 0.60
N VAL A 128 -13.49 22.11 0.53
CA VAL A 128 -12.72 22.75 1.62
C VAL A 128 -13.50 22.81 2.94
N SER A 129 -14.83 22.83 2.87
CA SER A 129 -15.73 22.86 4.00
C SER A 129 -15.92 21.47 4.64
N SER A 130 -15.60 20.39 3.92
CA SER A 130 -15.74 19.02 4.43
C SER A 130 -14.55 18.66 5.34
N PRO A 131 -14.77 17.96 6.47
CA PRO A 131 -16.07 17.58 7.00
C PRO A 131 -16.83 18.78 7.60
N ALA A 132 -18.12 18.81 7.35
CA ALA A 132 -19.11 19.73 7.88
C ALA A 132 -20.36 18.94 8.33
N PRO A 133 -21.24 19.52 9.16
CA PRO A 133 -22.50 18.88 9.55
C PRO A 133 -23.32 18.35 8.36
N MET A 134 -23.27 19.05 7.22
CA MET A 134 -23.93 18.63 5.97
C MET A 134 -23.44 17.28 5.41
N ASP A 135 -22.18 16.90 5.65
CA ASP A 135 -21.63 15.63 5.16
C ASP A 135 -22.32 14.43 5.83
N ASN A 136 -22.75 14.58 7.09
CA ASN A 136 -23.53 13.55 7.78
C ASN A 136 -24.91 13.39 7.16
N ILE A 137 -25.59 14.50 6.84
CA ILE A 137 -26.89 14.48 6.16
C ILE A 137 -26.75 13.81 4.80
N LEU A 138 -25.77 14.24 4.00
CA LEU A 138 -25.47 13.67 2.68
C LEU A 138 -25.16 12.18 2.76
N ARG A 139 -24.36 11.75 3.74
CA ARG A 139 -24.05 10.34 3.96
C ARG A 139 -25.30 9.53 4.28
N VAL A 140 -26.15 10.00 5.19
CA VAL A 140 -27.39 9.31 5.58
C VAL A 140 -28.37 9.23 4.41
N GLU A 141 -28.59 10.33 3.69
CA GLU A 141 -29.51 10.36 2.55
C GLU A 141 -29.00 9.54 1.36
N LEU A 142 -27.70 9.56 1.07
CA LEU A 142 -27.11 8.69 0.04
C LEU A 142 -27.24 7.22 0.42
N ALA A 143 -27.03 6.86 1.70
CA ALA A 143 -27.19 5.48 2.15
C ALA A 143 -28.62 4.96 1.93
N LYS A 144 -29.65 5.79 2.12
CA LYS A 144 -31.05 5.44 1.78
C LYS A 144 -31.26 5.13 0.30
N LYS A 145 -30.44 5.72 -0.58
CA LYS A 145 -30.48 5.54 -2.05
C LYS A 145 -29.45 4.54 -2.56
N GLU A 146 -28.79 3.78 -1.69
CA GLU A 146 -27.66 2.91 -2.08
C GLU A 146 -28.05 1.87 -3.12
N GLN A 147 -29.28 1.36 -3.08
CA GLN A 147 -29.81 0.38 -4.04
C GLN A 147 -29.95 0.96 -5.47
N ASP A 148 -30.09 2.28 -5.61
CA ASP A 148 -30.27 2.92 -6.91
C ASP A 148 -28.98 2.88 -7.74
N TYR A 149 -27.84 3.03 -7.05
CA TYR A 149 -26.52 3.15 -7.67
C TYR A 149 -25.60 1.95 -7.40
N THR A 150 -26.08 0.93 -6.69
CA THR A 150 -25.30 -0.28 -6.41
C THR A 150 -25.81 -1.45 -7.26
N ARG A 151 -24.88 -2.22 -7.81
CA ARG A 151 -25.14 -3.45 -8.56
C ARG A 151 -24.31 -4.58 -7.98
N LEU A 152 -24.87 -5.78 -7.90
CA LEU A 152 -24.11 -6.96 -7.51
C LEU A 152 -23.42 -7.54 -8.75
N GLU A 153 -22.11 -7.72 -8.65
CA GLU A 153 -21.26 -8.32 -9.67
C GLU A 153 -20.79 -9.68 -9.18
N ASN A 154 -20.88 -10.69 -10.02
CA ASN A 154 -20.36 -12.01 -9.68
C ASN A 154 -18.91 -12.16 -10.22
N ILE A 155 -17.97 -12.34 -9.29
CA ILE A 155 -16.55 -12.51 -9.60
C ILE A 155 -16.11 -13.91 -9.18
N ARG A 156 -15.49 -14.64 -10.12
CA ARG A 156 -14.89 -15.94 -9.87
C ARG A 156 -13.38 -15.81 -9.69
N ILE A 157 -12.87 -16.34 -8.59
CA ILE A 157 -11.44 -16.34 -8.27
C ILE A 157 -10.92 -17.78 -8.24
N LEU A 158 -9.85 -18.06 -8.98
CA LEU A 158 -9.12 -19.32 -8.92
C LEU A 158 -7.88 -19.13 -8.05
N VAL A 159 -7.74 -19.91 -6.98
CA VAL A 159 -6.56 -19.94 -6.12
C VAL A 159 -5.87 -21.29 -6.30
N GLY A 160 -4.61 -21.29 -6.70
CA GLY A 160 -3.80 -22.49 -6.86
C GLY A 160 -2.60 -22.52 -5.92
N THR A 161 -2.31 -23.67 -5.30
CA THR A 161 -1.05 -23.91 -4.58
C THR A 161 -0.30 -25.12 -5.12
N TRP A 162 1.03 -25.03 -5.20
CA TRP A 162 1.88 -26.17 -5.53
C TRP A 162 3.28 -26.07 -4.89
N ASN A 163 3.63 -27.03 -4.04
CA ASN A 163 5.03 -27.26 -3.67
C ASN A 163 5.73 -27.95 -4.86
N VAL A 164 6.62 -27.23 -5.54
CA VAL A 164 7.21 -27.70 -6.80
C VAL A 164 8.48 -28.52 -6.59
N GLY A 165 8.95 -28.66 -5.34
CA GLY A 165 10.11 -29.48 -4.98
C GLY A 165 11.34 -29.20 -5.82
N GLN A 166 11.65 -27.91 -6.07
CA GLN A 166 12.73 -27.39 -6.93
C GLN A 166 12.62 -27.78 -8.41
N GLY A 167 11.46 -28.27 -8.85
CA GLY A 167 11.20 -28.67 -10.23
C GLY A 167 10.64 -27.55 -11.10
N ARG A 168 10.36 -27.92 -12.35
CA ARG A 168 9.65 -27.11 -13.35
C ARG A 168 8.47 -27.92 -13.89
N ALA A 169 7.37 -27.26 -14.24
CA ALA A 169 6.22 -27.92 -14.84
C ALA A 169 6.34 -28.05 -16.37
N SER A 170 5.74 -29.11 -16.92
CA SER A 170 5.41 -29.15 -18.34
C SER A 170 4.24 -28.19 -18.65
N HIS A 171 4.06 -27.84 -19.92
CA HIS A 171 2.89 -27.06 -20.35
C HIS A 171 1.59 -27.82 -20.08
N ASP A 172 1.57 -29.14 -20.32
CA ASP A 172 0.40 -29.99 -20.09
C ASP A 172 0.02 -30.06 -18.61
N ALA A 173 1.00 -30.11 -17.70
CA ALA A 173 0.74 -30.05 -16.27
C ALA A 173 0.11 -28.72 -15.84
N LEU A 174 0.60 -27.59 -16.39
CA LEU A 174 -0.02 -26.29 -16.14
C LEU A 174 -1.45 -26.25 -16.70
N MET A 175 -1.69 -26.74 -17.91
CA MET A 175 -3.04 -26.76 -18.49
C MET A 175 -4.00 -27.69 -17.74
N SER A 176 -3.52 -28.83 -17.26
CA SER A 176 -4.27 -29.74 -16.40
C SER A 176 -4.64 -29.07 -15.06
N TRP A 177 -3.68 -28.36 -14.45
CA TRP A 177 -3.87 -27.66 -13.20
C TRP A 177 -4.78 -26.45 -13.31
N ILE A 178 -4.46 -25.47 -14.15
CA ILE A 178 -5.19 -24.18 -14.18
C ILE A 178 -6.09 -24.04 -15.42
N GLY A 179 -5.64 -24.51 -16.58
CA GLY A 179 -6.26 -24.24 -17.89
C GLY A 179 -7.75 -24.59 -18.00
N SER A 180 -8.14 -25.78 -17.54
CA SER A 180 -9.53 -26.27 -17.62
C SER A 180 -10.57 -25.45 -16.84
N THR A 181 -10.13 -24.54 -15.96
CA THR A 181 -11.03 -23.77 -15.07
C THR A 181 -11.17 -22.29 -15.44
N LEU A 182 -10.47 -21.83 -16.47
CA LEU A 182 -10.32 -20.40 -16.82
C LEU A 182 -11.49 -19.70 -17.57
N PRO A 183 -12.39 -20.38 -18.32
CA PRO A 183 -13.33 -19.67 -19.21
C PRO A 183 -14.15 -18.56 -18.55
N ASP A 184 -14.48 -18.73 -17.27
CA ASP A 184 -15.34 -17.85 -16.48
C ASP A 184 -14.63 -17.24 -15.26
N VAL A 185 -13.31 -17.41 -15.13
CA VAL A 185 -12.53 -16.85 -14.02
C VAL A 185 -12.11 -15.41 -14.34
N GLY A 186 -12.31 -14.54 -13.35
CA GLY A 186 -11.91 -13.13 -13.43
C GLY A 186 -10.55 -12.85 -12.79
N ILE A 187 -10.17 -13.61 -11.76
CA ILE A 187 -8.91 -13.43 -11.02
C ILE A 187 -8.27 -14.80 -10.77
N VAL A 188 -6.97 -14.92 -11.04
CA VAL A 188 -6.18 -16.12 -10.76
C VAL A 188 -5.05 -15.76 -9.81
N VAL A 189 -4.94 -16.46 -8.68
CA VAL A 189 -3.87 -16.29 -7.70
C VAL A 189 -3.13 -17.61 -7.54
N ILE A 190 -1.83 -17.61 -7.81
CA ILE A 190 -0.98 -18.80 -7.74
C ILE A 190 0.09 -18.63 -6.68
N GLY A 191 0.25 -19.65 -5.84
CA GLY A 191 1.25 -19.75 -4.79
C GLY A 191 2.12 -20.97 -4.99
N LEU A 192 3.43 -20.78 -5.08
CA LEU A 192 4.39 -21.87 -5.18
C LEU A 192 5.26 -21.94 -3.92
N GLN A 193 5.66 -23.16 -3.56
CA GLN A 193 6.65 -23.41 -2.51
C GLN A 193 7.79 -24.25 -3.07
N GLU A 194 8.96 -24.14 -2.46
CA GLU A 194 10.20 -24.80 -2.91
C GLU A 194 10.57 -24.49 -4.37
N VAL A 195 10.30 -23.27 -4.84
CA VAL A 195 10.77 -22.81 -6.17
C VAL A 195 12.29 -22.98 -6.27
N GLU A 196 13.01 -22.65 -5.20
CA GLU A 196 14.46 -22.83 -5.08
C GLU A 196 14.84 -22.94 -3.58
N MET A 197 15.56 -24.00 -3.18
CA MET A 197 15.88 -24.26 -1.75
C MET A 197 17.36 -24.55 -1.49
N GLY A 198 18.25 -24.29 -2.45
CA GLY A 198 19.69 -24.49 -2.26
C GLY A 198 20.23 -23.59 -1.13
N ALA A 199 21.07 -24.11 -0.24
CA ALA A 199 21.56 -23.36 0.92
C ALA A 199 22.25 -22.03 0.53
N GLY A 200 23.06 -22.04 -0.53
CA GLY A 200 23.67 -20.81 -1.07
C GLY A 200 22.64 -19.81 -1.60
N PHE A 201 21.59 -20.29 -2.25
CA PHE A 201 20.48 -19.44 -2.71
C PHE A 201 19.69 -18.85 -1.53
N LEU A 202 19.38 -19.63 -0.50
CA LEU A 202 18.66 -19.15 0.68
C LEU A 202 19.45 -18.04 1.39
N ALA A 203 20.77 -18.21 1.55
CA ALA A 203 21.63 -17.19 2.12
C ALA A 203 21.67 -15.91 1.24
N MET A 204 21.81 -16.07 -0.08
CA MET A 204 21.76 -14.96 -1.03
C MET A 204 20.42 -14.23 -1.00
N SER A 205 19.31 -14.97 -0.93
CA SER A 205 17.97 -14.38 -0.86
C SER A 205 17.78 -13.60 0.44
N ALA A 206 18.25 -14.12 1.58
CA ALA A 206 18.20 -13.38 2.84
C ALA A 206 19.02 -12.08 2.77
N ALA A 207 20.21 -12.12 2.15
CA ALA A 207 21.00 -10.91 1.93
C ALA A 207 20.31 -9.91 0.99
N LYS A 208 19.72 -10.38 -0.11
CA LYS A 208 18.97 -9.54 -1.06
C LYS A 208 17.77 -8.85 -0.41
N GLU A 209 17.03 -9.56 0.45
CA GLU A 209 15.90 -8.98 1.19
C GLU A 209 16.32 -7.79 2.06
N THR A 210 17.52 -7.83 2.67
CA THR A 210 18.02 -6.69 3.49
C THR A 210 18.31 -5.42 2.68
N VAL A 211 18.48 -5.55 1.36
CA VAL A 211 18.75 -4.44 0.44
C VAL A 211 17.58 -4.16 -0.52
N GLY A 212 16.41 -4.77 -0.28
CA GLY A 212 15.20 -4.57 -1.08
C GLY A 212 15.28 -5.18 -2.50
N LEU A 213 16.17 -6.15 -2.72
CA LEU A 213 16.21 -6.93 -3.96
C LEU A 213 15.42 -8.22 -3.79
N GLU A 214 14.68 -8.61 -4.82
CA GLU A 214 13.77 -9.74 -4.77
C GLU A 214 13.83 -10.60 -6.05
N GLY A 215 13.26 -11.81 -5.99
CA GLY A 215 13.09 -12.68 -7.15
C GLY A 215 14.29 -13.58 -7.49
N SER A 216 14.03 -14.58 -8.34
CA SER A 216 15.04 -15.44 -8.95
C SER A 216 14.72 -15.74 -10.42
N SER A 217 15.71 -16.22 -11.19
CA SER A 217 15.51 -16.62 -12.59
C SER A 217 14.52 -17.79 -12.70
N ILE A 218 14.48 -18.69 -11.71
CA ILE A 218 13.51 -19.77 -11.65
C ILE A 218 12.11 -19.24 -11.31
N GLY A 219 12.00 -18.29 -10.38
CA GLY A 219 10.74 -17.61 -10.10
C GLY A 219 10.18 -16.86 -11.31
N GLN A 220 11.04 -16.19 -12.07
CA GLN A 220 10.67 -15.53 -13.32
C GLN A 220 10.20 -16.54 -14.37
N TRP A 221 10.92 -17.66 -14.52
CA TRP A 221 10.51 -18.75 -15.42
C TRP A 221 9.09 -19.24 -15.11
N TRP A 222 8.76 -19.45 -13.83
CA TRP A 222 7.43 -19.87 -13.41
C TRP A 222 6.36 -18.82 -13.73
N GLN A 223 6.62 -17.55 -13.43
CA GLN A 223 5.69 -16.46 -13.75
C GLN A 223 5.37 -16.41 -15.25
N ASP A 224 6.39 -16.52 -16.11
CA ASP A 224 6.19 -16.43 -17.55
C ASP A 224 5.49 -17.67 -18.13
N HIS A 225 5.76 -18.88 -17.61
CA HIS A 225 5.10 -20.10 -18.10
C HIS A 225 3.65 -20.21 -17.61
N ILE A 226 3.36 -19.79 -16.38
CA ILE A 226 1.98 -19.65 -15.89
C ILE A 226 1.26 -18.58 -16.70
N GLY A 227 1.88 -17.41 -16.91
CA GLY A 227 1.33 -16.34 -17.75
C GLY A 227 0.96 -16.81 -19.15
N LYS A 228 1.85 -17.59 -19.79
CA LYS A 228 1.56 -18.21 -21.09
C LYS A 228 0.39 -19.19 -21.04
N ALA A 229 0.30 -20.03 -20.01
CA ALA A 229 -0.83 -20.95 -19.82
C ALA A 229 -2.16 -20.23 -19.53
N LEU A 230 -2.09 -19.01 -19.01
CA LEU A 230 -3.24 -18.12 -18.77
C LEU A 230 -3.57 -17.22 -19.96
N ASP A 231 -2.82 -17.29 -21.07
CA ASP A 231 -2.97 -16.38 -22.21
C ASP A 231 -2.88 -14.90 -21.77
N GLU A 232 -1.79 -14.55 -21.07
CA GLU A 232 -1.49 -13.22 -20.55
C GLU A 232 -1.39 -12.13 -21.65
N GLU A 233 -1.15 -12.52 -22.91
CA GLU A 233 -1.12 -11.55 -24.01
C GLU A 233 -2.51 -11.08 -24.42
N SER A 234 -3.55 -11.90 -24.26
CA SER A 234 -4.87 -11.63 -24.80
C SER A 234 -5.97 -11.58 -23.73
N THR A 235 -5.99 -12.52 -22.78
CA THR A 235 -7.10 -12.71 -21.83
C THR A 235 -6.84 -12.13 -20.44
N PHE A 236 -5.65 -12.39 -19.89
CA PHE A 236 -5.27 -11.98 -18.53
C PHE A 236 -4.15 -10.94 -18.55
N GLU A 237 -3.90 -10.29 -17.41
CA GLU A 237 -2.75 -9.42 -17.18
C GLU A 237 -2.16 -9.76 -15.81
N ARG A 238 -0.85 -9.98 -15.72
CA ARG A 238 -0.16 -10.15 -14.43
C ARG A 238 -0.10 -8.80 -13.72
N VAL A 239 -0.84 -8.66 -12.62
CA VAL A 239 -0.90 -7.38 -11.90
C VAL A 239 0.12 -7.30 -10.78
N GLY A 240 0.57 -8.44 -10.24
CA GLY A 240 1.50 -8.47 -9.11
C GLY A 240 2.16 -9.81 -8.85
N SER A 241 3.32 -9.78 -8.20
CA SER A 241 3.99 -10.94 -7.65
C SER A 241 4.91 -10.59 -6.49
N ARG A 242 5.20 -11.57 -5.64
CA ARG A 242 6.17 -11.47 -4.53
C ARG A 242 6.88 -12.80 -4.34
N GLN A 243 8.20 -12.77 -4.15
CA GLN A 243 9.01 -13.97 -3.90
C GLN A 243 9.93 -13.80 -2.70
N LEU A 244 9.74 -14.63 -1.68
CA LEU A 244 10.63 -14.75 -0.53
C LEU A 244 11.35 -16.10 -0.60
N ALA A 245 12.60 -16.08 -1.04
CA ALA A 245 13.40 -17.27 -1.29
C ALA A 245 12.64 -18.33 -2.12
N GLY A 246 12.25 -19.45 -1.50
CA GLY A 246 11.54 -20.55 -2.16
C GLY A 246 10.02 -20.39 -2.21
N LEU A 247 9.44 -19.36 -1.57
CA LEU A 247 8.02 -19.05 -1.67
C LEU A 247 7.78 -17.99 -2.75
N MET A 248 6.75 -18.19 -3.55
CA MET A 248 6.31 -17.20 -4.55
C MET A 248 4.80 -17.10 -4.56
N ILE A 249 4.27 -15.90 -4.71
CA ILE A 249 2.86 -15.65 -5.01
C ILE A 249 2.77 -14.71 -6.21
N ALA A 250 1.82 -14.95 -7.09
CA ALA A 250 1.56 -14.12 -8.25
C ALA A 250 0.07 -14.09 -8.56
N ILE A 251 -0.38 -12.98 -9.16
CA ILE A 251 -1.78 -12.74 -9.46
C ILE A 251 -1.96 -12.22 -10.88
N TRP A 252 -2.97 -12.78 -11.54
CA TRP A 252 -3.44 -12.39 -12.87
C TRP A 252 -4.91 -11.99 -12.81
N VAL A 253 -5.24 -10.92 -13.51
CA VAL A 253 -6.61 -10.39 -13.60
C VAL A 253 -7.03 -10.40 -15.05
N ARG A 254 -8.24 -10.87 -15.34
CA ARG A 254 -8.81 -10.83 -16.68
C ARG A 254 -8.92 -9.38 -17.15
N LYS A 255 -8.51 -9.08 -18.39
CA LYS A 255 -8.43 -7.70 -18.90
C LYS A 255 -9.75 -6.92 -18.80
N THR A 256 -10.89 -7.60 -18.90
CA THR A 256 -12.23 -6.99 -18.73
C THR A 256 -12.52 -6.52 -17.30
N LEU A 257 -11.89 -7.13 -16.29
CA LEU A 257 -12.02 -6.76 -14.88
C LEU A 257 -10.93 -5.79 -14.41
N ARG A 258 -9.82 -5.69 -15.15
CA ARG A 258 -8.60 -4.97 -14.77
C ARG A 258 -8.81 -3.53 -14.31
N THR A 259 -9.70 -2.79 -14.98
CA THR A 259 -10.00 -1.38 -14.66
C THR A 259 -10.65 -1.19 -13.29
N HIS A 260 -11.18 -2.26 -12.71
CA HIS A 260 -11.82 -2.27 -11.40
C HIS A 260 -10.92 -2.87 -10.31
N VAL A 261 -9.69 -3.26 -10.65
CA VAL A 261 -8.70 -3.78 -9.71
C VAL A 261 -7.59 -2.76 -9.51
N GLY A 262 -7.30 -2.44 -8.25
CA GLY A 262 -6.28 -1.48 -7.86
C GLY A 262 -5.75 -1.74 -6.45
N ASP A 263 -5.00 -0.79 -5.91
CA ASP A 263 -4.48 -0.82 -4.53
C ASP A 263 -3.74 -2.13 -4.20
N LEU A 264 -2.90 -2.55 -5.15
CA LEU A 264 -2.09 -3.74 -5.02
C LEU A 264 -0.88 -3.45 -4.13
N ASP A 265 -0.75 -4.23 -3.07
CA ASP A 265 0.40 -4.22 -2.18
C ASP A 265 0.90 -5.67 -1.96
N VAL A 266 2.19 -5.82 -1.67
CA VAL A 266 2.84 -7.12 -1.44
C VAL A 266 3.54 -7.12 -0.08
N ALA A 267 3.63 -8.30 0.54
CA ALA A 267 4.29 -8.48 1.82
C ALA A 267 5.00 -9.84 1.89
N ALA A 268 5.98 -9.97 2.77
CA ALA A 268 6.65 -11.23 3.05
C ALA A 268 7.05 -11.33 4.51
N VAL A 269 6.95 -12.53 5.08
CA VAL A 269 7.33 -12.83 6.47
C VAL A 269 8.14 -14.14 6.49
N ALA A 270 9.39 -14.06 6.95
CA ALA A 270 10.25 -15.23 7.11
C ALA A 270 9.99 -15.94 8.44
N CYS A 271 9.84 -17.27 8.40
CA CYS A 271 9.65 -18.14 9.57
C CYS A 271 10.75 -19.19 9.74
N GLY A 272 11.74 -19.21 8.85
CA GLY A 272 12.86 -20.15 8.89
C GLY A 272 13.79 -19.90 10.07
N LEU A 273 15.04 -20.36 9.96
CA LEU A 273 16.03 -20.24 11.05
C LEU A 273 16.08 -18.80 11.58
N GLY A 274 15.85 -18.65 12.89
CA GLY A 274 15.85 -17.34 13.56
C GLY A 274 14.77 -16.35 13.09
N ARG A 275 13.72 -16.78 12.37
CA ARG A 275 12.73 -15.91 11.67
C ARG A 275 13.36 -14.99 10.62
N ALA A 276 14.55 -15.33 10.12
CA ALA A 276 15.30 -14.52 9.16
C ALA A 276 15.45 -15.20 7.79
N ILE A 277 15.37 -16.53 7.73
CA ILE A 277 15.52 -17.28 6.47
C ILE A 277 14.15 -17.55 5.84
N GLY A 278 14.01 -17.20 4.56
CA GLY A 278 12.78 -17.35 3.79
C GLY A 278 12.46 -18.77 3.31
N ASN A 279 13.10 -19.83 3.83
CA ASN A 279 12.79 -21.22 3.42
C ASN A 279 11.46 -21.74 3.99
N LYS A 280 10.92 -21.02 4.99
CA LYS A 280 9.60 -21.17 5.60
C LYS A 280 9.08 -19.77 5.87
N GLY A 281 7.76 -19.59 5.83
CA GLY A 281 7.16 -18.27 5.98
C GLY A 281 5.88 -18.09 5.18
N GLY A 282 5.58 -16.83 4.86
CA GLY A 282 4.47 -16.45 4.02
C GLY A 282 4.80 -15.28 3.10
N VAL A 283 4.27 -15.31 1.89
CA VAL A 283 4.24 -14.16 0.97
C VAL A 283 2.77 -13.78 0.72
N GLY A 284 2.48 -12.49 0.80
CA GLY A 284 1.14 -11.93 0.74
C GLY A 284 0.94 -11.02 -0.45
N LEU A 285 -0.29 -11.00 -0.97
CA LEU A 285 -0.83 -9.99 -1.88
C LEU A 285 -2.09 -9.38 -1.26
N ARG A 286 -2.18 -8.06 -1.27
CA ARG A 286 -3.39 -7.30 -0.97
C ARG A 286 -3.83 -6.61 -2.25
N LEU A 287 -5.12 -6.60 -2.55
CA LEU A 287 -5.69 -5.87 -3.68
C LEU A 287 -7.09 -5.38 -3.35
N ARG A 288 -7.55 -4.36 -4.08
CA ARG A 288 -8.94 -3.91 -4.07
C ARG A 288 -9.63 -4.27 -5.38
N VAL A 289 -10.77 -4.93 -5.30
CA VAL A 289 -11.70 -5.12 -6.43
C VAL A 289 -12.95 -4.31 -6.15
N PHE A 290 -13.27 -3.35 -7.03
CA PHE A 290 -14.29 -2.34 -6.76
C PHE A 290 -14.00 -1.62 -5.43
N ASP A 291 -14.86 -1.81 -4.43
CA ASP A 291 -14.71 -1.25 -3.08
C ASP A 291 -14.41 -2.32 -2.02
N ARG A 292 -14.04 -3.55 -2.42
CA ARG A 292 -13.70 -4.66 -1.52
C ARG A 292 -12.19 -4.92 -1.47
N ILE A 293 -11.63 -4.99 -0.27
CA ILE A 293 -10.23 -5.31 0.00
C ILE A 293 -10.10 -6.82 0.19
N MET A 294 -9.20 -7.43 -0.59
CA MET A 294 -8.92 -8.86 -0.57
C MET A 294 -7.44 -9.10 -0.30
N CYS A 295 -7.13 -10.05 0.59
CA CYS A 295 -5.78 -10.47 0.92
C CYS A 295 -5.59 -11.96 0.64
N PHE A 296 -4.44 -12.30 0.07
CA PHE A 296 -4.06 -13.65 -0.31
C PHE A 296 -2.68 -13.94 0.26
N THR A 297 -2.53 -15.01 1.03
CA THR A 297 -1.27 -15.36 1.68
C THR A 297 -0.88 -16.78 1.34
N ASN A 298 0.18 -16.93 0.56
CA ASN A 298 0.81 -18.22 0.30
C ASN A 298 1.84 -18.53 1.40
N CYS A 299 1.70 -19.67 2.09
CA CYS A 299 2.61 -20.09 3.14
C CYS A 299 3.36 -21.39 2.85
N HIS A 300 4.51 -21.52 3.51
CA HIS A 300 5.25 -22.76 3.65
C HIS A 300 5.65 -22.90 5.13
N LEU A 301 4.86 -23.67 5.90
CA LEU A 301 5.01 -23.78 7.35
C LEU A 301 5.97 -24.93 7.74
N ALA A 302 6.40 -24.95 9.00
CA ALA A 302 7.34 -25.95 9.52
C ALA A 302 6.98 -27.40 9.17
N ALA A 303 7.95 -28.13 8.65
CA ALA A 303 7.84 -29.53 8.26
C ALA A 303 7.97 -30.48 9.46
N HIS A 304 7.78 -31.78 9.21
CA HIS A 304 7.81 -32.91 10.15
C HIS A 304 6.52 -33.13 10.95
N LEU A 305 6.23 -34.41 11.24
CA LEU A 305 5.01 -34.86 11.90
C LEU A 305 4.79 -34.17 13.26
N GLU A 306 5.83 -34.13 14.09
CA GLU A 306 5.78 -33.61 15.47
C GLU A 306 5.71 -32.08 15.59
N ALA A 307 5.98 -31.33 14.51
CA ALA A 307 6.16 -29.88 14.57
C ALA A 307 4.84 -29.08 14.57
N VAL A 308 3.74 -29.62 15.12
CA VAL A 308 2.40 -28.99 15.11
C VAL A 308 2.43 -27.63 15.78
N ASN A 309 2.96 -27.54 17.00
CA ASN A 309 3.07 -26.28 17.73
C ASN A 309 3.92 -25.25 16.98
N ARG A 310 4.93 -25.70 16.22
CA ARG A 310 5.74 -24.79 15.41
C ARG A 310 4.95 -24.26 14.21
N ARG A 311 4.14 -25.08 13.54
CA ARG A 311 3.25 -24.61 12.46
C ARG A 311 2.23 -23.59 12.96
N ASN A 312 1.64 -23.82 14.13
CA ASN A 312 0.73 -22.85 14.75
C ASN A 312 1.46 -21.52 15.03
N ALA A 313 2.69 -21.58 15.56
CA ALA A 313 3.50 -20.41 15.85
C ALA A 313 4.01 -19.69 14.58
N ASP A 314 4.26 -20.41 13.49
CA ASP A 314 4.56 -19.82 12.18
C ASP A 314 3.33 -19.07 11.65
N PHE A 315 2.12 -19.66 11.73
CA PHE A 315 0.88 -18.97 11.37
C PHE A 315 0.65 -17.70 12.19
N ASP A 316 0.69 -17.79 13.52
CA ASP A 316 0.44 -16.64 14.41
C ASP A 316 1.44 -15.50 14.12
N HIS A 317 2.71 -15.85 13.87
CA HIS A 317 3.71 -14.87 13.47
C HIS A 317 3.35 -14.21 12.13
N ILE A 318 3.08 -15.00 11.08
CA ILE A 318 2.69 -14.47 9.77
C ILE A 318 1.46 -13.58 9.90
N TYR A 319 0.43 -14.01 10.62
CA TYR A 319 -0.82 -13.26 10.77
C TYR A 319 -0.62 -11.90 11.45
N ARG A 320 0.25 -11.83 12.48
CA ARG A 320 0.52 -10.59 13.23
C ARG A 320 1.50 -9.66 12.53
N THR A 321 2.51 -10.20 11.85
CA THR A 321 3.61 -9.40 11.31
C THR A 321 3.52 -9.16 9.81
N MET A 322 2.57 -9.78 9.10
CA MET A 322 2.35 -9.49 7.69
C MET A 322 1.75 -8.10 7.52
N THR A 323 2.63 -7.15 7.26
CA THR A 323 2.28 -5.76 6.95
C THR A 323 2.44 -5.54 5.45
N PHE A 324 1.37 -5.09 4.80
CA PHE A 324 1.40 -4.63 3.41
C PHE A 324 1.96 -3.21 3.37
N THR A 325 3.19 -3.08 3.83
CA THR A 325 3.99 -1.87 3.66
C THR A 325 4.33 -1.73 2.20
N ARG A 326 4.07 -0.53 1.66
CA ARG A 326 4.44 -0.22 0.29
C ARG A 326 5.89 -0.53 -0.03
N SER A 327 6.12 -1.35 -1.03
CA SER A 327 7.33 -1.26 -1.83
C SER A 327 7.42 0.18 -2.34
N SER A 328 8.41 0.91 -1.86
CA SER A 328 8.89 2.15 -2.46
C SER A 328 9.49 1.81 -3.83
N ASN A 329 8.66 1.49 -4.81
CA ASN A 329 9.03 1.45 -6.23
C ASN A 329 9.19 2.89 -6.78
N LEU A 330 9.84 3.76 -5.99
CA LEU A 330 10.21 5.12 -6.37
C LEU A 330 11.35 5.17 -7.39
N LEU A 331 11.91 4.03 -7.80
CA LEU A 331 13.04 3.98 -8.75
C LEU A 331 12.66 3.63 -10.20
N ASN A 332 11.42 3.22 -10.51
CA ASN A 332 11.10 2.83 -11.89
C ASN A 332 10.62 3.95 -12.82
N ASN A 333 10.25 5.13 -12.30
CA ASN A 333 9.88 6.27 -13.14
C ASN A 333 11.00 7.30 -13.36
N ALA A 334 12.14 7.17 -12.67
CA ALA A 334 13.34 7.99 -12.88
C ALA A 334 14.45 7.30 -13.69
N ALA A 335 14.25 6.03 -14.08
CA ALA A 335 15.24 5.21 -14.79
C ALA A 335 15.56 5.73 -16.21
N GLY A 336 14.72 6.58 -16.78
CA GLY A 336 14.99 7.26 -18.05
C GLY A 336 16.09 8.32 -17.93
N MET A 337 16.10 9.14 -16.87
CA MET A 337 17.06 10.23 -16.71
C MET A 337 18.38 9.78 -16.07
N LEU A 338 18.34 8.85 -15.12
CA LEU A 338 19.55 8.34 -14.46
C LEU A 338 20.46 7.56 -15.43
N ARG A 339 19.89 6.84 -16.41
CA ARG A 339 20.66 6.14 -17.45
C ARG A 339 21.42 7.11 -18.35
N TYR A 340 20.82 8.26 -18.70
CA TYR A 340 21.51 9.28 -19.50
C TYR A 340 22.63 9.96 -18.71
N LEU A 341 22.40 10.29 -17.43
CA LEU A 341 23.40 10.92 -16.59
C LEU A 341 24.59 9.98 -16.30
N TYR A 342 24.32 8.70 -16.03
CA TYR A 342 25.35 7.68 -15.81
C TYR A 342 26.16 7.40 -17.08
N LEU A 343 25.52 7.37 -18.25
CA LEU A 343 26.20 7.20 -19.53
C LEU A 343 27.10 8.41 -19.84
N SER A 344 26.63 9.64 -19.60
CA SER A 344 27.43 10.86 -19.80
C SER A 344 28.61 10.97 -18.82
N CYS A 345 28.43 10.63 -17.54
CA CYS A 345 29.52 10.66 -16.56
C CYS A 345 30.54 9.54 -16.80
N SER A 346 30.09 8.34 -17.21
CA SER A 346 30.97 7.22 -17.55
C SER A 346 31.79 7.48 -18.81
N LEU A 347 31.23 8.17 -19.81
CA LEU A 347 31.97 8.58 -21.00
C LEU A 347 33.07 9.59 -20.65
N VAL A 348 32.76 10.63 -19.87
CA VAL A 348 33.74 11.64 -19.44
C VAL A 348 34.87 11.02 -18.59
N PHE A 349 34.53 10.14 -17.64
CA PHE A 349 35.54 9.43 -16.85
C PHE A 349 36.39 8.48 -17.70
N SER A 350 35.79 7.77 -18.66
CA SER A 350 36.51 6.88 -19.56
C SER A 350 37.48 7.65 -20.45
N THR A 351 37.09 8.82 -20.97
CA THR A 351 37.95 9.68 -21.80
C THR A 351 39.08 10.32 -21.02
N TYR A 352 38.85 10.70 -19.76
CA TYR A 352 39.88 11.25 -18.89
C TYR A 352 40.89 10.17 -18.45
N LEU A 353 40.40 8.96 -18.17
CA LEU A 353 41.24 7.80 -17.84
C LEU A 353 42.05 7.33 -19.06
N PHE A 354 41.47 7.36 -20.26
CA PHE A 354 42.18 7.05 -21.52
C PHE A 354 43.28 8.07 -21.82
N TRP A 355 43.03 9.36 -21.56
CA TRP A 355 44.02 10.43 -21.73
C TRP A 355 45.19 10.27 -20.74
N MET A 356 44.90 10.02 -19.45
CA MET A 356 45.92 9.72 -18.43
C MET A 356 46.76 8.49 -18.78
N LEU A 357 46.14 7.40 -19.26
CA LEU A 357 46.84 6.17 -19.61
C LEU A 357 47.67 6.32 -20.91
N TYR A 358 47.22 7.13 -21.87
CA TYR A 358 47.97 7.43 -23.10
C TYR A 358 49.18 8.35 -22.82
N SER A 359 49.03 9.31 -21.91
CA SER A 359 50.11 10.26 -21.54
C SER A 359 51.23 9.66 -20.70
N CYS A 360 51.03 8.48 -20.09
CA CYS A 360 52.02 7.85 -19.20
C CYS A 360 52.83 6.69 -19.84
N GLY A 361 52.63 6.36 -21.12
CA GLY A 361 53.56 5.54 -21.90
C GLY A 361 53.86 4.11 -21.42
N LEU A 362 52.95 3.44 -20.68
CA LEU A 362 53.15 2.08 -20.18
C LEU A 362 52.39 1.00 -21.02
N PRO A 363 52.98 -0.18 -21.28
CA PRO A 363 52.36 -1.23 -22.10
C PRO A 363 51.33 -2.05 -21.32
N TRP A 364 50.27 -2.46 -22.02
CA TRP A 364 49.13 -3.22 -21.50
C TRP A 364 49.50 -4.64 -21.06
N VAL A 365 49.42 -4.93 -19.75
CA VAL A 365 49.31 -6.30 -19.23
C VAL A 365 48.26 -6.36 -18.11
N LEU A 366 47.38 -7.36 -18.23
CA LEU A 366 46.17 -7.68 -17.46
C LEU A 366 46.36 -7.85 -15.94
N SER A 367 45.31 -7.58 -15.14
CA SER A 367 44.55 -8.64 -14.44
C SER A 367 43.42 -8.13 -13.53
N ILE A 368 42.43 -9.01 -13.40
CA ILE A 368 41.16 -8.95 -12.66
C ILE A 368 41.34 -8.74 -11.15
N ALA A 369 40.36 -8.08 -10.53
CA ALA A 369 39.91 -8.12 -9.12
C ALA A 369 40.04 -6.79 -8.36
N ALA A 370 38.89 -6.17 -8.07
CA ALA A 370 38.52 -5.57 -6.78
C ALA A 370 37.28 -4.68 -6.97
N GLY A 371 36.13 -5.17 -6.51
CA GLY A 371 34.99 -4.31 -6.21
C GLY A 371 35.36 -3.41 -5.03
N VAL A 372 35.25 -2.10 -5.22
CA VAL A 372 35.36 -1.12 -4.15
C VAL A 372 33.98 -0.54 -3.90
N SER A 373 33.55 -0.75 -2.67
CA SER A 373 32.35 -0.26 -2.01
C SER A 373 32.28 1.27 -2.01
N THR A 374 31.09 1.83 -2.31
CA THR A 374 30.67 3.11 -1.77
C THR A 374 29.50 2.86 -0.83
N ALA A 375 29.75 3.13 0.45
CA ALA A 375 28.78 3.01 1.52
C ALA A 375 27.65 4.03 1.36
N ALA A 376 26.44 3.54 1.14
CA ALA A 376 25.22 4.25 1.50
C ALA A 376 24.76 3.68 2.85
N GLN A 377 25.14 4.35 3.93
CA GLN A 377 24.56 4.10 5.25
C GLN A 377 23.09 4.47 5.20
N THR A 378 22.22 3.46 5.19
CA THR A 378 20.81 3.61 5.52
C THR A 378 20.60 2.97 6.90
N LEU A 379 19.89 3.73 7.73
CA LEU A 379 19.73 3.59 9.17
C LEU A 379 19.26 2.19 9.58
N ARG A 380 19.91 1.60 10.60
CA ARG A 380 19.41 0.43 11.32
C ARG A 380 18.07 0.76 11.98
N GLY A 381 17.09 -0.14 11.80
CA GLY A 381 15.99 -0.29 12.74
C GLY A 381 16.54 -0.59 14.14
N ALA A 382 16.15 0.22 15.12
CA ALA A 382 16.47 0.00 16.51
C ALA A 382 15.52 -1.05 17.12
N ASP A 383 16.08 -1.86 18.03
CA ASP A 383 15.46 -2.99 18.68
C ASP A 383 14.20 -2.66 19.51
N VAL A 384 13.28 -3.62 19.46
CA VAL A 384 12.34 -4.10 20.49
C VAL A 384 12.42 -3.37 21.84
N THR A 385 11.46 -2.49 22.11
CA THR A 385 11.04 -2.18 23.48
C THR A 385 9.50 -2.11 23.54
N THR A 386 8.95 -3.02 24.35
CA THR A 386 7.64 -2.96 25.04
C THR A 386 6.45 -2.42 24.24
N VAL A 387 5.74 -3.35 23.59
CA VAL A 387 4.40 -3.16 23.04
C VAL A 387 3.44 -2.74 24.17
N ASN A 388 2.98 -1.49 24.13
CA ASN A 388 1.78 -1.04 24.83
C ASN A 388 0.55 -1.67 24.14
N PRO A 389 -0.51 -2.04 24.88
CA PRO A 389 -1.55 -2.97 24.41
C PRO A 389 -2.65 -2.33 23.55
N ASP A 390 -2.36 -1.24 22.83
CA ASP A 390 -3.34 -0.52 21.99
C ASP A 390 -2.90 -0.50 20.51
N GLU A 391 -2.37 -1.63 20.03
CA GLU A 391 -1.99 -1.81 18.62
C GLU A 391 -3.22 -1.87 17.71
N GLY A 392 -3.18 -1.07 16.64
CA GLY A 392 -4.10 -1.15 15.51
C GLY A 392 -4.22 -2.57 14.97
N ARG A 393 -5.40 -2.92 14.45
CA ARG A 393 -5.69 -4.27 13.94
C ARG A 393 -4.68 -4.64 12.84
N PRO A 394 -4.18 -5.89 12.78
CA PRO A 394 -3.31 -6.35 11.69
C PRO A 394 -3.97 -6.12 10.33
N ASP A 395 -3.21 -5.78 9.28
CA ASP A 395 -3.75 -5.50 7.93
C ASP A 395 -4.65 -6.64 7.40
N LEU A 396 -4.25 -7.89 7.67
CA LEU A 396 -5.03 -9.07 7.31
C LEU A 396 -6.38 -9.12 8.05
N ALA A 397 -6.48 -8.59 9.26
CA ALA A 397 -7.71 -8.57 10.04
C ALA A 397 -8.75 -7.59 9.44
N GLU A 398 -8.30 -6.49 8.82
CA GLU A 398 -9.15 -5.45 8.23
C GLU A 398 -9.71 -5.80 6.84
N ALA A 399 -9.08 -6.75 6.13
CA ALA A 399 -9.52 -7.14 4.79
C ALA A 399 -10.89 -7.82 4.80
N ASP A 400 -11.72 -7.51 3.80
CA ASP A 400 -13.07 -8.07 3.62
C ASP A 400 -12.99 -9.57 3.29
N LEU A 401 -12.04 -9.96 2.45
CA LEU A 401 -11.75 -11.35 2.11
C LEU A 401 -10.29 -11.66 2.42
N VAL A 402 -10.03 -12.75 3.13
CA VAL A 402 -8.68 -13.25 3.41
C VAL A 402 -8.61 -14.70 2.97
N ILE A 403 -7.62 -15.05 2.13
CA ILE A 403 -7.37 -16.42 1.71
C ILE A 403 -5.95 -16.81 2.10
N PHE A 404 -5.83 -17.82 2.96
CA PHE A 404 -4.57 -18.47 3.26
C PHE A 404 -4.47 -19.76 2.46
N PHE A 405 -3.35 -19.99 1.81
CA PHE A 405 -3.13 -21.19 1.03
C PHE A 405 -1.65 -21.55 1.01
N GLY A 406 -1.30 -22.75 0.59
CA GLY A 406 0.11 -23.16 0.54
C GLY A 406 0.35 -24.58 1.06
N ASP A 407 1.63 -24.89 1.25
CA ASP A 407 2.08 -26.07 1.98
C ASP A 407 2.13 -25.76 3.49
N PHE A 408 1.02 -26.01 4.17
CA PHE A 408 0.95 -25.85 5.62
C PHE A 408 1.61 -26.99 6.39
N ASN A 409 2.03 -28.07 5.72
CA ASN A 409 2.77 -29.17 6.31
C ASN A 409 2.11 -29.92 7.48
N TYR A 410 0.81 -29.70 7.75
CA TYR A 410 0.06 -30.55 8.70
C TYR A 410 -0.08 -31.96 8.16
N ARG A 411 -0.02 -32.95 9.06
CA ARG A 411 0.07 -34.36 8.72
C ARG A 411 -1.09 -35.16 9.31
N LEU A 412 -1.15 -36.44 8.95
CA LEU A 412 -2.02 -37.40 9.64
C LEU A 412 -1.33 -37.89 10.91
N PHE A 413 -2.04 -37.90 12.04
CA PHE A 413 -1.53 -38.38 13.32
C PHE A 413 -2.21 -39.70 13.75
N GLY A 414 -1.52 -40.52 14.54
CA GLY A 414 -2.08 -41.74 15.12
C GLY A 414 -2.55 -42.78 14.08
N ILE A 415 -1.83 -42.86 12.96
CA ILE A 415 -2.04 -43.83 11.87
C ILE A 415 -0.69 -44.23 11.28
N SER A 416 -0.54 -45.50 10.89
CA SER A 416 0.66 -45.99 10.20
C SER A 416 0.64 -45.68 8.69
N TYR A 417 1.78 -45.86 8.03
CA TYR A 417 1.88 -45.70 6.57
C TYR A 417 0.94 -46.66 5.83
N ASP A 418 0.92 -47.94 6.21
CA ASP A 418 0.14 -48.98 5.53
C ASP A 418 -1.36 -48.76 5.73
N GLU A 419 -1.81 -48.43 6.95
CA GLU A 419 -3.22 -48.07 7.21
C GLU A 419 -3.66 -46.85 6.40
N ALA A 420 -2.83 -45.81 6.33
CA ALA A 420 -3.14 -44.61 5.56
C ALA A 420 -3.29 -44.94 4.07
N ARG A 421 -2.40 -45.78 3.53
CA ARG A 421 -2.45 -46.27 2.15
C ARG A 421 -3.72 -47.08 1.88
N ASP A 422 -4.11 -47.95 2.80
CA ASP A 422 -5.32 -48.76 2.70
C ASP A 422 -6.57 -47.87 2.64
N PHE A 423 -6.72 -46.91 3.56
CA PHE A 423 -7.85 -45.97 3.51
C PHE A 423 -7.86 -45.10 2.24
N VAL A 424 -6.68 -44.69 1.73
CA VAL A 424 -6.59 -43.97 0.46
C VAL A 424 -7.08 -44.84 -0.70
N SER A 425 -6.67 -46.11 -0.75
CA SER A 425 -7.09 -47.05 -1.80
C SER A 425 -8.61 -47.32 -1.79
N GLN A 426 -9.19 -47.37 -0.60
CA GLN A 426 -10.63 -47.53 -0.37
C GLN A 426 -11.41 -46.21 -0.52
N ARG A 427 -10.72 -45.10 -0.82
CA ARG A 427 -11.28 -43.73 -0.87
C ARG A 427 -12.03 -43.33 0.42
N SER A 428 -11.64 -43.91 1.54
CA SER A 428 -12.21 -43.66 2.88
C SER A 428 -11.62 -42.38 3.49
N PHE A 429 -11.82 -41.26 2.80
CA PHE A 429 -11.24 -39.98 3.20
C PHE A 429 -11.86 -39.41 4.48
N ASP A 430 -13.09 -39.80 4.86
CA ASP A 430 -13.72 -39.41 6.12
C ASP A 430 -12.86 -39.80 7.33
N TRP A 431 -12.42 -41.06 7.38
CA TRP A 431 -11.56 -41.56 8.45
C TRP A 431 -10.20 -40.86 8.50
N LEU A 432 -9.60 -40.60 7.33
CA LEU A 432 -8.33 -39.87 7.25
C LEU A 432 -8.48 -38.42 7.71
N ARG A 433 -9.61 -37.76 7.43
CA ARG A 433 -9.88 -36.38 7.88
C ARG A 433 -9.98 -36.25 9.41
N GLU A 434 -10.44 -37.29 10.10
CA GLU A 434 -10.43 -37.32 11.58
C GLU A 434 -9.01 -37.41 12.17
N LYS A 435 -8.05 -37.87 11.36
CA LYS A 435 -6.63 -37.93 11.72
C LYS A 435 -5.83 -36.73 11.22
N ASP A 436 -6.46 -35.72 10.62
CA ASP A 436 -5.79 -34.52 10.09
C ASP A 436 -5.47 -33.51 11.20
N GLN A 437 -4.17 -33.21 11.38
CA GLN A 437 -3.72 -32.28 12.42
C GLN A 437 -4.29 -30.86 12.24
N LEU A 438 -4.40 -30.35 11.00
CA LEU A 438 -4.91 -29.00 10.76
C LEU A 438 -6.36 -28.88 11.24
N ARG A 439 -7.22 -29.83 10.86
CA ARG A 439 -8.61 -29.89 11.32
C ARG A 439 -8.72 -29.96 12.84
N ALA A 440 -7.90 -30.78 13.49
CA ALA A 440 -7.89 -30.88 14.95
C ALA A 440 -7.52 -29.55 15.62
N GLU A 441 -6.46 -28.88 15.13
CA GLU A 441 -5.98 -27.61 15.70
C GLU A 441 -6.94 -26.43 15.42
N MET A 442 -7.58 -26.39 14.25
CA MET A 442 -8.64 -25.42 13.94
C MET A 442 -9.88 -25.65 14.82
N LYS A 443 -10.32 -26.90 15.00
CA LYS A 443 -11.47 -27.24 15.86
C LYS A 443 -11.20 -26.87 17.32
N ALA A 444 -9.95 -26.99 17.77
CA ALA A 444 -9.51 -26.54 19.09
C ALA A 444 -9.31 -25.02 19.21
N GLY A 445 -9.51 -24.25 18.13
CA GLY A 445 -9.37 -22.80 18.12
C GLY A 445 -7.92 -22.30 18.26
N LYS A 446 -6.93 -23.13 17.95
CA LYS A 446 -5.50 -22.81 18.14
C LYS A 446 -4.84 -22.13 16.94
N VAL A 447 -5.42 -22.29 15.75
CA VAL A 447 -4.87 -21.79 14.49
C VAL A 447 -6.01 -21.42 13.53
N PHE A 448 -5.78 -20.45 12.63
CA PHE A 448 -6.74 -20.01 11.61
C PHE A 448 -8.14 -19.70 12.14
N GLN A 449 -8.23 -19.03 13.29
CA GLN A 449 -9.49 -18.71 13.94
C GLN A 449 -10.41 -17.90 13.02
N GLY A 450 -11.67 -18.31 12.91
CA GLY A 450 -12.66 -17.68 12.02
C GLY A 450 -12.50 -18.00 10.54
N MET A 451 -11.50 -18.80 10.14
CA MET A 451 -11.36 -19.27 8.76
C MET A 451 -12.12 -20.58 8.52
N ARG A 452 -12.44 -20.82 7.25
CA ARG A 452 -13.18 -21.97 6.75
C ARG A 452 -12.36 -22.68 5.68
N GLU A 453 -12.59 -23.98 5.55
CA GLU A 453 -12.02 -24.82 4.49
C GLU A 453 -13.15 -25.62 3.84
N ALA A 454 -13.14 -25.76 2.52
CA ALA A 454 -14.07 -26.67 1.85
C ALA A 454 -13.78 -28.13 2.22
N LEU A 455 -14.80 -28.98 2.12
CA LEU A 455 -14.61 -30.41 2.35
C LEU A 455 -13.61 -30.99 1.33
N VAL A 456 -12.47 -31.46 1.84
CA VAL A 456 -11.43 -32.12 1.05
C VAL A 456 -11.94 -33.47 0.55
N ARG A 457 -12.24 -33.58 -0.76
CA ARG A 457 -12.74 -34.81 -1.40
C ARG A 457 -11.70 -35.55 -2.24
N PHE A 458 -10.47 -35.05 -2.25
CA PHE A 458 -9.35 -35.60 -3.01
C PHE A 458 -8.35 -36.33 -2.10
N PRO A 459 -7.53 -37.25 -2.65
CA PRO A 459 -6.52 -37.99 -1.88
C PRO A 459 -5.45 -37.07 -1.28
N PRO A 460 -4.73 -37.50 -0.23
CA PRO A 460 -3.57 -36.77 0.31
C PRO A 460 -2.56 -36.39 -0.79
N THR A 461 -2.10 -35.14 -0.79
CA THR A 461 -1.29 -34.55 -1.88
C THR A 461 0.20 -34.80 -1.72
N TYR A 462 0.63 -35.30 -0.56
CA TYR A 462 2.00 -35.63 -0.20
C TYR A 462 2.05 -37.05 0.39
N LYS A 463 3.12 -37.84 0.30
CA LYS A 463 4.35 -37.67 -0.47
C LYS A 463 4.37 -38.65 -1.64
N PHE A 464 4.67 -38.17 -2.83
CA PHE A 464 4.78 -38.97 -4.04
C PHE A 464 6.23 -39.15 -4.51
N GLU A 465 6.47 -40.21 -5.25
CA GLU A 465 7.66 -40.35 -6.08
C GLU A 465 7.47 -39.58 -7.38
N LYS A 466 8.45 -38.73 -7.71
CA LYS A 466 8.44 -37.93 -8.94
C LYS A 466 8.39 -38.84 -10.17
N GLY A 467 7.60 -38.46 -11.17
CA GLY A 467 7.45 -39.22 -12.41
C GLY A 467 6.48 -40.41 -12.34
N LYS A 468 5.97 -40.80 -11.15
CA LYS A 468 4.98 -41.88 -11.02
C LYS A 468 3.55 -41.34 -11.03
N PRO A 469 2.69 -41.78 -11.98
CA PRO A 469 1.31 -41.31 -12.05
C PRO A 469 0.41 -42.03 -11.03
N GLY A 470 -0.68 -41.35 -10.66
CA GLY A 470 -1.78 -41.92 -9.89
C GLY A 470 -1.44 -42.30 -8.45
N LEU A 471 -2.36 -43.03 -7.80
CA LEU A 471 -2.27 -43.41 -6.39
C LEU A 471 -1.26 -44.54 -6.11
N GLY A 472 -0.66 -45.13 -7.15
CA GLY A 472 0.47 -46.04 -7.01
C GLY A 472 1.80 -45.32 -6.74
N GLY A 473 1.83 -43.98 -6.91
CA GLY A 473 3.03 -43.18 -6.77
C GLY A 473 3.35 -42.69 -5.36
N TYR A 474 2.61 -43.08 -4.31
CA TYR A 474 2.98 -42.70 -2.94
C TYR A 474 4.33 -43.33 -2.54
N ASP A 475 5.09 -42.59 -1.72
CA ASP A 475 6.47 -42.90 -1.31
C ASP A 475 6.66 -44.37 -0.87
N SER A 476 7.26 -45.17 -1.75
CA SER A 476 7.64 -46.56 -1.48
C SER A 476 9.11 -46.71 -1.07
N GLY A 477 9.82 -45.59 -0.88
CA GLY A 477 11.21 -45.57 -0.44
C GLY A 477 11.38 -45.94 1.04
N GLU A 478 12.63 -46.00 1.49
CA GLU A 478 13.01 -46.46 2.83
C GLU A 478 12.36 -45.66 3.98
N LYS A 479 12.06 -44.38 3.75
CA LYS A 479 11.48 -43.48 4.77
C LYS A 479 9.96 -43.63 4.93
N LYS A 480 9.27 -44.29 3.98
CA LYS A 480 7.81 -44.54 3.94
C LYS A 480 6.99 -43.40 4.58
N ARG A 481 7.06 -42.19 4.00
CA ARG A 481 6.35 -41.03 4.58
C ARG A 481 4.84 -41.22 4.49
N ILE A 482 4.16 -41.15 5.64
CA ILE A 482 2.70 -41.23 5.73
C ILE A 482 2.06 -40.19 4.81
N PRO A 483 1.11 -40.59 3.94
CA PRO A 483 0.37 -39.65 3.11
C PRO A 483 -0.30 -38.54 3.93
N ALA A 484 -0.26 -37.29 3.45
CA ALA A 484 -0.83 -36.14 4.16
C ALA A 484 -1.41 -35.08 3.20
N TRP A 485 -2.43 -34.35 3.67
CA TRP A 485 -2.93 -33.14 3.01
C TRP A 485 -2.13 -31.93 3.51
N CYS A 486 -0.91 -31.81 2.99
CA CYS A 486 -0.02 -30.68 3.28
C CYS A 486 -0.50 -29.40 2.59
N ASP A 487 -1.02 -29.52 1.36
CA ASP A 487 -1.37 -28.42 0.47
C ASP A 487 -2.85 -28.03 0.62
N ARG A 488 -3.13 -26.82 1.11
CA ARG A 488 -4.48 -26.43 1.58
C ARG A 488 -4.89 -25.03 1.13
N VAL A 489 -6.20 -24.75 1.17
CA VAL A 489 -6.77 -23.43 0.88
C VAL A 489 -7.87 -23.13 1.89
N LEU A 490 -7.65 -22.11 2.72
CA LEU A 490 -8.58 -21.60 3.73
C LEU A 490 -8.98 -20.18 3.39
N TYR A 491 -10.18 -19.79 3.81
CA TYR A 491 -10.67 -18.44 3.59
C TYR A 491 -11.48 -17.93 4.79
N ARG A 492 -11.48 -16.61 4.96
CA ARG A 492 -12.39 -15.87 5.82
C ARG A 492 -13.00 -14.77 4.97
N ASP A 493 -14.32 -14.67 5.02
CA ASP A 493 -15.07 -13.62 4.36
C ASP A 493 -15.88 -12.90 5.42
N ASN A 494 -15.66 -11.60 5.52
CA ASN A 494 -16.23 -10.71 6.50
C ASN A 494 -16.85 -9.54 5.74
N ARG A 495 -18.16 -9.60 5.45
CA ARG A 495 -19.10 -8.47 5.25
C ARG A 495 -20.15 -8.76 4.20
N ALA A 496 -21.42 -8.62 4.55
CA ALA A 496 -22.51 -8.44 3.59
C ALA A 496 -22.60 -6.99 3.09
N SER A 497 -22.30 -6.00 3.94
CA SER A 497 -22.41 -4.55 3.65
C SER A 497 -21.31 -3.73 4.37
N PRO A 498 -20.87 -2.56 3.83
CA PRO A 498 -19.86 -1.70 4.46
C PRO A 498 -20.21 -1.19 5.87
N MET A 499 -21.49 -1.13 6.22
CA MET A 499 -21.98 -0.56 7.49
C MET A 499 -22.23 -1.61 8.58
N GLU A 500 -22.18 -2.91 8.27
CA GLU A 500 -22.40 -3.95 9.28
C GLU A 500 -21.12 -4.26 10.07
N PRO A 501 -21.22 -4.43 11.40
CA PRO A 501 -20.10 -4.86 12.21
C PRO A 501 -19.62 -6.25 11.77
N CYS A 502 -18.31 -6.42 11.80
CA CYS A 502 -17.66 -7.68 11.47
C CYS A 502 -18.17 -8.78 12.42
N SER A 503 -18.91 -9.76 11.89
CA SER A 503 -19.46 -10.87 12.66
C SER A 503 -19.15 -12.20 11.96
N LEU A 504 -18.79 -13.21 12.76
CA LEU A 504 -18.66 -14.60 12.29
C LEU A 504 -20.01 -15.20 11.83
N GLU A 505 -21.12 -14.52 12.16
CA GLU A 505 -22.50 -14.88 11.80
C GLU A 505 -23.02 -14.12 10.57
N CYS A 506 -22.22 -13.21 9.99
CA CYS A 506 -22.58 -12.47 8.77
C CYS A 506 -22.69 -13.47 7.59
N PRO A 507 -23.67 -13.32 6.68
CA PRO A 507 -23.85 -14.28 5.58
C PRO A 507 -22.60 -14.34 4.71
N VAL A 508 -22.17 -15.58 4.41
CA VAL A 508 -20.98 -15.88 3.60
C VAL A 508 -21.23 -15.40 2.16
N VAL A 509 -20.47 -14.41 1.69
CA VAL A 509 -20.56 -13.90 0.31
C VAL A 509 -19.75 -14.79 -0.65
N ALA A 510 -18.72 -15.47 -0.13
CA ALA A 510 -17.88 -16.41 -0.87
C ALA A 510 -18.38 -17.86 -0.83
N SER A 511 -18.79 -18.40 -1.98
CA SER A 511 -19.04 -19.84 -2.13
C SER A 511 -17.89 -20.54 -2.85
N ILE A 512 -17.61 -21.80 -2.49
CA ILE A 512 -16.61 -22.62 -3.17
C ILE A 512 -17.29 -23.48 -4.23
N LEU A 513 -16.92 -23.25 -5.50
CA LEU A 513 -17.41 -24.01 -6.65
C LEU A 513 -16.57 -25.25 -6.94
N LEU A 514 -15.28 -25.22 -6.59
CA LEU A 514 -14.33 -26.30 -6.84
C LEU A 514 -13.28 -26.32 -5.73
N TYR A 515 -12.94 -27.50 -5.24
CA TYR A 515 -11.76 -27.73 -4.41
C TYR A 515 -11.19 -29.12 -4.69
N ASP A 516 -10.17 -29.20 -5.53
CA ASP A 516 -9.59 -30.46 -6.03
C ASP A 516 -8.05 -30.40 -6.11
N ALA A 517 -7.45 -31.59 -6.25
CA ALA A 517 -6.03 -31.77 -6.50
C ALA A 517 -5.83 -32.50 -7.83
N ARG A 518 -4.80 -32.12 -8.59
CA ARG A 518 -4.45 -32.80 -9.85
C ARG A 518 -3.49 -33.94 -9.60
N MET A 519 -4.04 -35.14 -9.46
CA MET A 519 -3.28 -36.36 -9.19
C MET A 519 -2.48 -36.85 -10.41
N ASP A 520 -2.85 -36.40 -11.60
CA ASP A 520 -2.22 -36.69 -12.90
C ASP A 520 -0.91 -35.92 -13.13
N VAL A 521 -0.66 -34.85 -12.37
CA VAL A 521 0.60 -34.09 -12.42
C VAL A 521 1.68 -34.81 -11.60
N ILE A 522 2.88 -34.99 -12.16
CA ILE A 522 3.92 -35.91 -11.64
C ILE A 522 5.29 -35.28 -11.42
N GLU A 523 5.45 -33.99 -11.72
CA GLU A 523 6.74 -33.29 -11.70
C GLU A 523 7.29 -33.05 -10.29
N SER A 524 6.43 -33.11 -9.27
CA SER A 524 6.78 -32.91 -7.87
C SER A 524 6.34 -34.11 -7.01
N ASP A 525 6.92 -34.22 -5.82
CA ASP A 525 6.48 -35.13 -4.76
C ASP A 525 5.19 -34.63 -4.06
N HIS A 526 4.72 -33.44 -4.43
CA HIS A 526 3.41 -32.91 -4.12
C HIS A 526 2.52 -32.80 -5.37
N LYS A 527 1.21 -32.93 -5.16
CA LYS A 527 0.19 -32.70 -6.19
C LYS A 527 -0.37 -31.27 -6.09
N PRO A 528 -0.46 -30.52 -7.20
CA PRO A 528 -1.00 -29.17 -7.15
C PRO A 528 -2.49 -29.19 -6.78
N VAL A 529 -2.88 -28.22 -5.96
CA VAL A 529 -4.25 -28.03 -5.46
C VAL A 529 -4.81 -26.75 -6.04
N ARG A 530 -6.11 -26.72 -6.31
CA ARG A 530 -6.82 -25.50 -6.73
C ARG A 530 -8.18 -25.40 -6.05
N CYS A 531 -8.59 -24.17 -5.80
CA CYS A 531 -9.87 -23.82 -5.22
C CYS A 531 -10.48 -22.68 -6.03
N LYS A 532 -11.74 -22.84 -6.47
CA LYS A 532 -12.48 -21.82 -7.22
C LYS A 532 -13.57 -21.23 -6.34
N PHE A 533 -13.49 -19.93 -6.13
CA PHE A 533 -14.45 -19.14 -5.37
C PHE A 533 -15.41 -18.42 -6.31
N ASN A 534 -16.64 -18.22 -5.86
CA ASN A 534 -17.65 -17.36 -6.47
C ASN A 534 -18.06 -16.32 -5.43
N LEU A 535 -17.88 -15.05 -5.76
CA LEU A 535 -18.07 -13.89 -4.90
C LEU A 535 -19.13 -12.99 -5.49
N GLU A 536 -20.14 -12.60 -4.71
CA GLU A 536 -21.10 -11.56 -5.10
C GLU A 536 -20.70 -10.21 -4.48
N ILE A 537 -20.13 -9.32 -5.28
CA ILE A 537 -19.54 -8.07 -4.80
C ILE A 537 -20.39 -6.89 -5.24
N ALA A 538 -20.70 -6.00 -4.29
CA ALA A 538 -21.32 -4.72 -4.59
C ALA A 538 -20.36 -3.81 -5.39
N ARG A 539 -20.82 -3.37 -6.55
CA ARG A 539 -20.20 -2.34 -7.40
C ARG A 539 -21.06 -1.08 -7.34
N VAL A 540 -20.44 0.00 -6.87
CA VAL A 540 -21.06 1.34 -6.87
C VAL A 540 -20.84 2.01 -8.22
N ASP A 541 -21.91 2.34 -8.92
CA ASP A 541 -21.87 3.24 -10.07
C ASP A 541 -21.63 4.68 -9.58
N ARG A 542 -20.39 5.13 -9.75
CA ARG A 542 -19.96 6.46 -9.31
C ARG A 542 -20.68 7.59 -10.03
N SER A 543 -21.15 7.37 -11.26
CA SER A 543 -21.86 8.39 -12.04
C SER A 543 -23.28 8.57 -11.48
N ILE A 544 -24.01 7.47 -11.28
CA ILE A 544 -25.36 7.50 -10.71
C ILE A 544 -25.31 8.03 -9.27
N ARG A 545 -24.37 7.57 -8.45
CA ARG A 545 -24.19 8.09 -7.09
C ARG A 545 -23.90 9.59 -7.09
N ARG A 546 -23.06 10.09 -8.01
CA ARG A 546 -22.78 11.52 -8.16
C ARG A 546 -24.02 12.31 -8.59
N HIS A 547 -24.84 11.75 -9.46
CA HIS A 547 -26.10 12.38 -9.85
C HIS A 547 -27.05 12.49 -8.65
N ALA A 548 -27.25 11.40 -7.90
CA ALA A 548 -28.06 11.38 -6.69
C ALA A 548 -27.56 12.37 -5.63
N MET A 549 -26.24 12.46 -5.45
CA MET A 549 -25.60 13.48 -4.61
C MET A 549 -25.94 14.90 -5.08
N GLY A 550 -25.80 15.17 -6.38
CA GLY A 550 -26.11 16.48 -6.97
C GLY A 550 -27.59 16.87 -6.82
N GLU A 551 -28.50 15.91 -6.91
CA GLU A 551 -29.92 16.13 -6.62
C GLU A 551 -30.15 16.46 -5.14
N LEU A 552 -29.56 15.70 -4.22
CA LEU A 552 -29.68 15.95 -2.78
C LEU A 552 -29.17 17.34 -2.40
N LEU A 553 -28.03 17.75 -2.95
CA LEU A 553 -27.48 19.10 -2.78
C LEU A 553 -28.44 20.21 -3.25
N ARG A 554 -29.30 19.92 -4.23
CA ARG A 554 -30.28 20.88 -4.78
C ARG A 554 -31.67 20.80 -4.17
N SER A 555 -32.07 19.66 -3.59
CA SER A 555 -33.45 19.42 -3.15
C SER A 555 -33.62 19.41 -1.63
N ASN A 556 -32.60 19.03 -0.87
CA ASN A 556 -32.69 18.92 0.58
C ASN A 556 -32.59 20.30 1.26
N ASP A 557 -33.61 20.67 2.04
CA ASP A 557 -33.71 22.02 2.63
C ASP A 557 -32.72 22.25 3.78
N ASP A 558 -32.32 21.22 4.52
CA ASP A 558 -31.28 21.33 5.56
C ASP A 558 -29.91 21.63 4.94
N ILE A 559 -29.62 21.02 3.79
CA ILE A 559 -28.39 21.28 3.03
C ILE A 559 -28.43 22.69 2.41
N LYS A 560 -29.56 23.10 1.83
CA LYS A 560 -29.71 24.46 1.29
C LYS A 560 -29.55 25.52 2.35
N SER A 561 -30.23 25.40 3.48
CA SER A 561 -30.12 26.34 4.61
C SER A 561 -28.69 26.39 5.15
N SER A 562 -27.99 25.25 5.19
CA SER A 562 -26.56 25.21 5.51
C SER A 562 -25.71 25.98 4.49
N PHE A 563 -25.97 25.85 3.19
CA PHE A 563 -25.28 26.65 2.16
C PHE A 563 -25.61 28.14 2.25
N GLU A 564 -26.85 28.50 2.58
CA GLU A 564 -27.24 29.90 2.81
C GLU A 564 -26.51 30.50 4.00
N ALA A 565 -26.35 29.73 5.09
CA ALA A 565 -25.56 30.14 6.24
C ALA A 565 -24.07 30.35 5.88
N LEU A 566 -23.51 29.54 4.97
CA LEU A 566 -22.12 29.72 4.48
C LEU A 566 -21.96 30.95 3.55
N ARG A 567 -23.05 31.40 2.90
CA ARG A 567 -23.05 32.63 2.08
C ARG A 567 -23.12 33.90 2.92
N PHE A 568 -23.34 33.78 4.22
CA PHE A 568 -23.35 34.93 5.11
C PHE A 568 -21.94 35.54 5.17
N VAL A 569 -21.76 36.66 4.47
CA VAL A 569 -20.61 37.53 4.66
C VAL A 569 -20.97 38.48 5.80
N PRO A 570 -20.28 38.42 6.95
CA PRO A 570 -20.55 39.34 8.05
C PRO A 570 -20.47 40.79 7.58
N GLU A 571 -21.36 41.65 8.07
CA GLU A 571 -21.49 43.02 7.59
C GLU A 571 -20.12 43.71 7.59
N THR A 572 -19.55 43.90 6.41
CA THR A 572 -18.21 44.44 6.23
C THR A 572 -18.30 45.72 5.42
N THR A 573 -17.75 46.80 5.97
CA THR A 573 -17.56 48.04 5.22
C THR A 573 -16.10 48.18 4.80
N VAL A 574 -15.87 48.37 3.51
CA VAL A 574 -14.55 48.69 2.94
C VAL A 574 -14.54 50.16 2.56
N SER A 575 -13.53 50.92 2.99
CA SER A 575 -13.47 52.38 2.76
C SER A 575 -13.40 52.78 1.28
N THR A 576 -12.90 51.91 0.41
CA THR A 576 -12.94 52.05 -1.05
C THR A 576 -12.79 50.69 -1.72
N ASN A 577 -13.44 50.50 -2.88
CA ASN A 577 -13.26 49.32 -3.74
C ASN A 577 -12.17 49.49 -4.80
N ARG A 578 -11.64 50.71 -4.94
CA ARG A 578 -10.60 51.06 -5.91
C ARG A 578 -9.61 51.99 -5.25
N ILE A 579 -8.39 51.50 -5.06
CA ILE A 579 -7.27 52.34 -4.66
C ILE A 579 -6.63 52.83 -5.95
N VAL A 580 -6.39 54.13 -6.12
CA VAL A 580 -5.53 54.66 -7.19
C VAL A 580 -4.43 55.44 -6.50
N LEU A 581 -3.28 54.81 -6.24
CA LEU A 581 -2.21 55.56 -5.59
C LEU A 581 -1.76 56.65 -6.56
N GLN A 582 -1.71 57.90 -6.09
CA GLN A 582 -1.21 59.05 -6.82
C GLN A 582 0.06 59.64 -6.10
N ASN A 583 1.16 59.98 -6.80
CA ASN A 583 2.39 60.67 -6.40
C ASN A 583 2.85 60.47 -4.98
N GLN A 584 3.41 59.30 -4.70
CA GLN A 584 4.03 59.07 -3.41
C GLN A 584 3.09 59.14 -2.18
N ASP A 585 1.78 59.30 -2.39
CA ASP A 585 0.84 59.48 -1.29
C ASP A 585 0.56 58.17 -0.56
N LYS A 586 0.42 58.28 0.76
CA LYS A 586 -0.05 57.20 1.62
C LYS A 586 -1.57 57.11 1.51
N PHE A 587 -2.09 55.93 1.20
CA PHE A 587 -3.53 55.66 1.20
C PHE A 587 -3.88 54.70 2.34
N SER A 588 -4.95 55.00 3.08
CA SER A 588 -5.45 54.13 4.14
C SER A 588 -6.68 53.37 3.64
N LEU A 589 -6.50 52.07 3.41
CA LEU A 589 -7.62 51.15 3.25
C LEU A 589 -8.09 50.73 4.64
N LYS A 590 -9.35 51.00 4.96
CA LYS A 590 -9.99 50.54 6.19
C LYS A 590 -11.04 49.50 5.83
N ILE A 591 -10.84 48.28 6.32
CA ILE A 591 -11.85 47.22 6.31
C ILE A 591 -12.39 47.13 7.73
N THR A 592 -13.70 47.20 7.90
CA THR A 592 -14.34 47.11 9.22
C THR A 592 -15.40 46.01 9.17
N ASN A 593 -15.17 44.95 9.95
CA ASN A 593 -16.17 43.96 10.28
C ASN A 593 -17.10 44.54 11.35
N ARG A 594 -18.40 44.64 11.06
CA ARG A 594 -19.43 45.17 11.96
C ARG A 594 -20.25 44.09 12.66
N SER A 595 -20.05 42.81 12.34
CA SER A 595 -20.81 41.70 12.96
C SER A 595 -20.58 41.61 14.48
N GLY A 596 -19.38 41.95 14.96
CA GLY A 596 -19.05 41.91 16.39
C GLY A 596 -19.00 40.51 17.02
N GLN A 597 -19.51 39.48 16.36
CA GLN A 597 -19.55 38.08 16.81
C GLN A 597 -18.68 37.16 15.95
N ASP A 598 -18.48 37.50 14.68
CA ASP A 598 -17.80 36.65 13.71
C ASP A 598 -16.36 37.06 13.45
N MET A 599 -15.42 36.11 13.53
CA MET A 599 -14.08 36.28 12.95
C MET A 599 -14.18 36.24 11.42
N VAL A 600 -13.54 37.21 10.75
CA VAL A 600 -13.48 37.33 9.27
C VAL A 600 -12.04 37.47 8.84
N PHE A 601 -11.63 36.66 7.86
CA PHE A 601 -10.32 36.76 7.22
C PHE A 601 -10.45 37.50 5.89
N TYR A 602 -9.59 38.49 5.67
CA TYR A 602 -9.56 39.26 4.43
C TYR A 602 -8.28 38.91 3.66
N GLN A 603 -8.42 38.43 2.44
CA GLN A 603 -7.30 38.29 1.51
C GLN A 603 -7.33 39.44 0.51
N ILE A 604 -6.24 40.21 0.45
CA ILE A 604 -6.07 41.28 -0.54
C ILE A 604 -5.21 40.71 -1.67
N VAL A 605 -5.77 40.60 -2.87
CA VAL A 605 -5.08 40.05 -4.05
C VAL A 605 -4.89 41.14 -5.09
N CYS A 606 -3.66 41.32 -5.57
CA CYS A 606 -3.37 42.20 -6.70
C CYS A 606 -3.54 41.44 -8.02
N GLU A 607 -4.67 41.63 -8.70
CA GLU A 607 -4.97 40.93 -9.95
C GLU A 607 -4.16 41.46 -11.17
N GLY A 608 -3.67 42.70 -11.10
CA GLY A 608 -2.89 43.30 -12.18
C GLY A 608 -2.27 44.65 -11.83
N GLN A 609 -1.27 45.06 -12.60
CA GLN A 609 -0.58 46.34 -12.50
C GLN A 609 -0.60 47.01 -13.87
N SER A 610 -1.31 48.12 -14.03
CA SER A 610 -1.22 48.96 -15.23
C SER A 610 -0.46 50.25 -14.92
N THR A 611 0.42 50.65 -15.84
CA THR A 611 1.08 51.95 -15.81
C THR A 611 0.42 52.78 -16.89
N ILE A 612 -0.29 53.84 -16.51
CA ILE A 612 -0.83 54.80 -17.48
C ILE A 612 0.30 55.80 -17.74
N SER A 613 0.99 55.69 -18.89
CA SER A 613 1.75 56.81 -19.45
C SER A 613 0.78 57.82 -20.03
N GLU A 614 1.16 59.10 -20.08
CA GLU A 614 0.33 60.16 -20.67
C GLU A 614 0.03 59.94 -22.17
N ASP A 615 0.74 59.00 -22.81
CA ASP A 615 0.40 58.45 -24.12
C ASP A 615 -0.16 57.02 -23.97
N GLU A 616 -1.36 56.78 -24.52
CA GLU A 616 -2.24 55.61 -24.34
C GLU A 616 -1.68 54.26 -24.87
N VAL A 617 -0.56 53.77 -24.35
CA VAL A 617 -0.12 52.39 -24.62
C VAL A 617 0.28 51.70 -23.31
N ALA A 618 -0.60 50.82 -22.83
CA ALA A 618 -0.33 49.96 -21.69
C ALA A 618 0.75 48.94 -22.07
N SER A 619 1.92 48.98 -21.42
CA SER A 619 2.96 47.96 -21.58
C SER A 619 2.77 46.77 -20.63
N GLU A 620 3.00 45.56 -21.15
CA GLU A 620 2.81 44.30 -20.45
C GLU A 620 3.98 43.91 -19.53
N TYR A 621 3.59 43.45 -18.35
CA TYR A 621 4.28 42.54 -17.42
C TYR A 621 5.57 42.99 -16.72
N HIS A 622 5.53 42.99 -15.37
CA HIS A 622 6.70 43.10 -14.48
C HIS A 622 6.63 42.02 -13.39
N PRO A 623 7.78 41.54 -12.88
CA PRO A 623 7.84 40.42 -11.94
C PRO A 623 7.21 40.74 -10.57
N ARG A 624 6.37 39.81 -10.09
CA ARG A 624 5.65 39.87 -8.81
C ARG A 624 6.57 39.58 -7.61
N GLY A 625 6.31 40.21 -6.47
CA GLY A 625 6.85 39.88 -5.14
C GLY A 625 5.98 38.87 -4.39
N SER A 626 6.29 38.61 -3.11
CA SER A 626 5.48 37.72 -2.27
C SER A 626 4.04 38.24 -2.14
N LEU A 627 3.05 37.35 -2.18
CA LEU A 627 1.60 37.64 -2.21
C LEU A 627 1.06 38.27 -3.51
N GLY A 628 1.84 38.30 -4.59
CA GLY A 628 1.37 38.77 -5.91
C GLY A 628 1.39 40.28 -6.08
N PHE A 629 1.80 41.04 -5.05
CA PHE A 629 2.04 42.47 -5.16
C PHE A 629 3.32 42.78 -5.96
N PRO A 630 3.43 43.96 -6.58
CA PRO A 630 4.69 44.40 -7.18
C PRO A 630 5.81 44.50 -6.12
N ARG A 631 7.07 44.20 -6.48
CA ARG A 631 8.21 44.26 -5.53
C ARG A 631 8.38 45.58 -4.77
N TRP A 632 7.90 46.69 -5.34
CA TRP A 632 7.97 48.02 -4.71
C TRP A 632 6.84 48.30 -3.70
N LEU A 633 5.84 47.41 -3.62
CA LEU A 633 4.73 47.46 -2.67
C LEU A 633 5.01 46.55 -1.44
N GLU A 634 6.25 46.08 -1.29
CA GLU A 634 6.72 45.48 -0.04
C GLU A 634 6.31 46.39 1.12
N ASN A 635 5.67 45.77 2.11
CA ASN A 635 5.09 46.42 3.27
C ASN A 635 6.21 47.05 4.11
N ILE A 636 6.68 48.21 3.69
CA ILE A 636 7.70 48.98 4.36
C ILE A 636 7.00 50.21 4.93
N HIS A 637 7.06 50.31 6.25
CA HIS A 637 7.02 51.60 6.92
C HIS A 637 7.99 52.56 6.20
N LYS A 638 7.44 53.36 5.26
CA LYS A 638 7.97 54.57 4.58
C LYS A 638 7.96 54.48 3.05
N HIS A 639 7.31 55.50 2.50
CA HIS A 639 7.47 56.14 1.20
C HIS A 639 7.40 55.28 -0.11
N ALA A 640 6.17 55.07 -0.62
CA ALA A 640 5.60 55.90 -1.71
C ALA A 640 5.91 55.66 -3.24
N ARG A 641 4.89 55.33 -4.08
CA ARG A 641 4.50 55.85 -5.46
C ARG A 641 3.27 55.10 -6.05
N LYS A 642 2.62 55.71 -7.08
CA LYS A 642 1.30 55.39 -7.69
C LYS A 642 1.04 53.93 -8.15
N ARG A 643 -0.21 53.42 -8.03
CA ARG A 643 -0.90 52.31 -8.78
C ARG A 643 -2.14 51.72 -8.08
N VAL A 644 -2.94 50.93 -8.81
CA VAL A 644 -4.34 50.54 -8.50
C VAL A 644 -4.48 49.13 -7.91
N LEU A 645 -5.34 48.94 -6.89
CA LEU A 645 -5.68 47.63 -6.30
C LEU A 645 -7.21 47.44 -6.23
N SER A 646 -7.68 46.26 -6.66
CA SER A 646 -9.05 45.73 -6.55
C SER A 646 -9.10 44.70 -5.41
N ILE A 647 -10.21 44.61 -4.67
CA ILE A 647 -10.36 43.72 -3.50
C ILE A 647 -11.68 42.97 -3.62
N GLN A 648 -11.64 41.63 -3.58
CA GLN A 648 -12.82 40.79 -3.42
C GLN A 648 -12.81 40.09 -2.06
N PRO A 649 -13.96 39.97 -1.37
CA PRO A 649 -14.08 39.23 -0.12
C PRO A 649 -14.04 37.71 -0.37
N ILE A 650 -13.42 36.96 0.55
CA ILE A 650 -13.45 35.50 0.57
C ILE A 650 -14.56 35.05 1.54
N PRO A 651 -15.57 34.27 1.09
CA PRO A 651 -16.56 33.68 1.97
C PRO A 651 -15.95 32.67 2.95
N ARG A 652 -16.62 32.43 4.08
CA ARG A 652 -16.19 31.52 5.15
C ARG A 652 -15.85 30.11 4.69
#